data_AF-A0A936I3V8-F1
#
_entry.id   AF-A0A936I3V8-F1
#
_cell.length_a   1.000
_cell.length_b   1.000
_cell.length_c   1.000
_cell.angle_alpha   90.00
_cell.angle_beta   90.00
_cell.angle_gamma   90.00
#
_symmetry.space_group_name_H-M   'P 1'
#
loop_
_entity.id
_entity.type
_entity.pdbx_description
1 polymer ?
#
loop_
_entity_poly.entity_id
_entity_poly.type
_entity_poly.pdbx_seq_one_letter_code
_entity_poly.pdbx_strand_id
1 'polypeptide(L)'
;MIRTSTLVFLAALSTLPLAAQITVGQNEMPHAGDELYRTRALLNPFLDYASTGAAYTWDFSNLAAGDQDVKAYQTVGSTNLVYALVYADIFFNPNRANHATSGSDIPFYQLLPITDPFTFYYRSASTYTKVGMGAGLAGIPVPITFEDQDEIYELPLQYGDANSDFSSWSISLPTLAHYGYQQTRDTEVDGWGAITTPAGSFDVLRVKSTLAGEDTINIDTLGVGFTIERPLVREYKWLAQGLRVPVLQVNTSEIFGFEVITDIFFYDLPRSIEVVQPLAATLCPGAAEDVTYEVTGVFNEGGFLILENDFIAQLSDANGDFTNAVDIGSIEATGSGVINALIPANTPFGTGYRIRVISTSPEFIGSDNGFDIEINGAAPVATVSANGATEFCAGDAVTLTAGGGNGSYQWQADGLDIPAATNATYDAITSGDYTVVLTNACGTDASDPISVTVNASPEHELLQTSFLSCDGTPVTIEAQDLSGQIGLTYQWYLDGSAVSGETSISILASVAGSYTLEVTNGNTGCGFTTGAATLVLEQVTAPQVTAQGSTDICAGASVSLEADIIIGATYQWYLDGTLIPGATDPTYLAEAAGAYTVIATSANGCASEPSADVTVTVLPAPTAPNVIASDTTTFCAGASVQLLADVIVGATYQWTLDGLDIAGATGTDIITSDGGTYAVVVTGANGCVAVPSNSILVTVNALPAIPVITASLDTLFSSGNGTFQWYLGGTEIVGATNSSLVASISGDYMVTITDANGCSSTSAIYTYISTGSMEAHMTGLYVYPNPNEGLFTIQNDALDECTYTVTEMTGKLVQEGRLMNTRTTLNLGNQASGIYMLQVQGVGVSFRERIVVR
;
A
#
# COMPACT_ATOMS: atom_id res chain seq x y z
N MET A 1 0.07 -77.05 62.05
CA MET A 1 -0.28 -75.63 62.31
C MET A 1 -1.31 -75.24 61.27
N ILE A 2 -2.41 -74.65 61.73
CA ILE A 2 -3.70 -74.42 61.04
C ILE A 2 -3.56 -73.51 59.82
N ARG A 3 -4.26 -73.84 58.71
CA ARG A 3 -5.14 -72.92 57.97
C ARG A 3 -5.92 -73.66 56.87
N THR A 4 -7.17 -73.96 57.19
CA THR A 4 -8.26 -74.25 56.27
C THR A 4 -8.73 -72.93 55.65
N SER A 5 -8.73 -72.86 54.31
CA SER A 5 -9.42 -71.81 53.56
C SER A 5 -10.58 -72.44 52.80
N THR A 6 -11.78 -72.10 53.24
CA THR A 6 -13.07 -72.39 52.64
C THR A 6 -13.17 -71.67 51.28
N LEU A 7 -13.38 -72.40 50.19
CA LEU A 7 -13.91 -71.83 48.94
C LEU A 7 -15.33 -72.35 48.74
N VAL A 8 -16.28 -71.43 48.86
CA VAL A 8 -17.64 -71.53 48.33
C VAL A 8 -17.55 -71.19 46.84
N PHE A 9 -18.03 -72.06 45.96
CA PHE A 9 -18.41 -71.66 44.60
C PHE A 9 -19.76 -72.27 44.22
N LEU A 10 -20.63 -71.36 43.82
CA LEU A 10 -21.98 -71.48 43.31
C LEU A 10 -22.21 -72.70 42.40
N ALA A 11 -23.26 -73.46 42.69
CA ALA A 11 -23.95 -74.24 41.69
C ALA A 11 -24.62 -73.28 40.70
N ALA A 12 -23.98 -73.07 39.55
CA ALA A 12 -24.70 -72.58 38.38
C ALA A 12 -25.62 -73.70 37.93
N LEU A 13 -26.92 -73.58 38.22
CA LEU A 13 -27.93 -74.31 37.47
C LEU A 13 -27.79 -73.86 36.02
N SER A 14 -27.07 -74.62 35.21
CA SER A 14 -27.13 -74.53 33.75
C SER A 14 -28.55 -74.94 33.37
N THR A 15 -29.38 -73.96 33.05
CA THR A 15 -30.58 -74.20 32.26
C THR A 15 -30.11 -74.72 30.90
N LEU A 16 -30.02 -76.05 30.77
CA LEU A 16 -29.85 -76.69 29.47
C LEU A 16 -30.99 -76.16 28.58
N PRO A 17 -30.70 -75.58 27.42
CA PRO A 17 -31.76 -75.25 26.49
C PRO A 17 -32.50 -76.56 26.20
N LEU A 18 -33.80 -76.62 26.50
CA LEU A 18 -34.64 -77.64 25.89
C LEU A 18 -34.57 -77.37 24.39
N ALA A 19 -33.75 -78.15 23.67
CA ALA A 19 -33.82 -78.18 22.22
C ALA A 19 -35.27 -78.57 21.88
N ALA A 20 -35.99 -77.68 21.20
CA ALA A 20 -37.34 -77.98 20.78
C ALA A 20 -37.27 -79.09 19.73
N GLN A 21 -38.14 -80.09 19.85
CA GLN A 21 -38.26 -81.14 18.84
C GLN A 21 -38.59 -80.48 17.49
N ILE A 22 -37.71 -80.67 16.50
CA ILE A 22 -37.95 -80.13 15.17
C ILE A 22 -39.06 -80.93 14.48
N THR A 23 -39.78 -80.29 13.57
CA THR A 23 -40.77 -80.93 12.69
C THR A 23 -40.36 -80.63 11.26
N VAL A 24 -40.35 -81.65 10.41
CA VAL A 24 -39.98 -81.55 8.98
C VAL A 24 -41.26 -81.70 8.16
N GLY A 25 -41.66 -80.64 7.46
CA GLY A 25 -42.87 -80.62 6.66
C GLY A 25 -42.56 -80.59 5.16
N GLN A 26 -43.57 -80.21 4.37
CA GLN A 26 -43.39 -80.10 2.92
C GLN A 26 -42.28 -79.13 2.54
N ASN A 27 -42.05 -78.03 3.29
CA ASN A 27 -41.11 -76.96 2.91
C ASN A 27 -39.65 -77.42 2.88
N GLU A 28 -39.37 -78.52 3.56
CA GLU A 28 -38.08 -79.19 3.68
C GLU A 28 -37.91 -80.33 2.66
N MET A 29 -38.83 -80.48 1.70
CA MET A 29 -38.69 -81.41 0.58
C MET A 29 -38.31 -80.65 -0.70
N PRO A 30 -37.54 -81.26 -1.61
CA PRO A 30 -37.17 -80.65 -2.88
C PRO A 30 -38.39 -80.22 -3.70
N HIS A 31 -38.22 -79.19 -4.52
CA HIS A 31 -39.21 -78.75 -5.49
C HIS A 31 -38.59 -78.20 -6.77
N ALA A 32 -39.42 -77.96 -7.79
CA ALA A 32 -38.96 -77.40 -9.05
C ALA A 32 -38.26 -76.04 -8.84
N GLY A 33 -37.08 -75.88 -9.44
CA GLY A 33 -36.20 -74.72 -9.31
C GLY A 33 -35.07 -74.89 -8.30
N ASP A 34 -35.08 -75.94 -7.48
CA ASP A 34 -34.00 -76.18 -6.52
C ASP A 34 -32.75 -76.76 -7.20
N GLU A 35 -31.59 -76.21 -6.86
CA GLU A 35 -30.27 -76.80 -7.13
C GLU A 35 -29.61 -77.12 -5.79
N LEU A 36 -29.64 -78.40 -5.41
CA LEU A 36 -29.19 -78.86 -4.09
C LEU A 36 -27.84 -79.54 -4.21
N TYR A 37 -26.89 -79.07 -3.42
CA TYR A 37 -25.51 -79.54 -3.42
C TYR A 37 -25.28 -80.50 -2.25
N ARG A 38 -24.61 -81.60 -2.56
CA ARG A 38 -24.19 -82.59 -1.56
C ARG A 38 -22.85 -83.15 -1.95
N THR A 39 -22.06 -83.52 -0.96
CA THR A 39 -20.78 -84.17 -1.20
C THR A 39 -20.87 -85.64 -0.86
N ARG A 40 -20.41 -86.49 -1.79
CA ARG A 40 -20.15 -87.90 -1.51
C ARG A 40 -18.89 -87.97 -0.66
N ALA A 41 -19.01 -88.41 0.58
CA ALA A 41 -17.86 -88.61 1.44
C ALA A 41 -17.11 -89.89 1.05
N LEU A 42 -15.82 -89.96 1.36
CA LEU A 42 -15.07 -91.21 1.28
C LEU A 42 -15.69 -92.25 2.24
N LEU A 43 -15.78 -93.50 1.79
CA LEU A 43 -16.40 -94.57 2.57
C LEU A 43 -15.62 -94.82 3.87
N ASN A 44 -16.32 -94.71 5.00
CA ASN A 44 -15.79 -95.02 6.32
C ASN A 44 -16.57 -96.19 6.95
N PRO A 45 -16.04 -97.42 6.95
CA PRO A 45 -16.74 -98.59 7.49
C PRO A 45 -16.91 -98.57 9.02
N PHE A 46 -16.25 -97.65 9.72
CA PHE A 46 -16.31 -97.52 11.19
C PHE A 46 -17.25 -96.40 11.65
N LEU A 47 -18.00 -95.78 10.74
CA LEU A 47 -18.95 -94.71 11.05
C LEU A 47 -20.07 -95.24 11.96
N ASP A 48 -20.31 -94.61 13.12
CA ASP A 48 -21.48 -94.93 13.95
C ASP A 48 -22.72 -94.18 13.44
N TYR A 49 -23.37 -94.75 12.44
CA TYR A 49 -24.64 -94.27 11.91
C TYR A 49 -25.85 -94.89 12.62
N ALA A 50 -25.66 -95.90 13.47
CA ALA A 50 -26.75 -96.69 14.04
C ALA A 50 -27.31 -96.06 15.32
N SER A 51 -26.46 -95.48 16.18
CA SER A 51 -26.86 -94.85 17.45
C SER A 51 -27.89 -93.72 17.28
N THR A 52 -28.94 -93.72 18.10
CA THR A 52 -30.09 -92.81 17.96
C THR A 52 -30.88 -92.59 19.24
N GLY A 53 -31.87 -91.70 19.17
CA GLY A 53 -32.84 -91.42 20.22
C GLY A 53 -33.23 -89.95 20.28
N ALA A 54 -33.95 -89.60 21.34
CA ALA A 54 -34.36 -88.22 21.60
C ALA A 54 -33.18 -87.36 22.10
N ALA A 55 -33.06 -86.14 21.56
CA ALA A 55 -32.00 -85.18 21.85
C ALA A 55 -30.58 -85.76 21.70
N TYR A 56 -30.38 -86.64 20.72
CA TYR A 56 -29.08 -87.25 20.44
C TYR A 56 -28.12 -86.26 19.78
N THR A 57 -26.83 -86.37 20.04
CA THR A 57 -25.79 -85.57 19.37
C THR A 57 -24.94 -86.48 18.49
N TRP A 58 -25.04 -86.31 17.18
CA TRP A 58 -24.21 -87.01 16.20
C TRP A 58 -23.01 -86.16 15.81
N ASP A 59 -21.82 -86.76 15.80
CA ASP A 59 -20.61 -86.09 15.36
C ASP A 59 -19.99 -86.82 14.17
N PHE A 60 -20.11 -86.21 13.01
CA PHE A 60 -19.55 -86.63 11.73
C PHE A 60 -18.67 -85.52 11.12
N SER A 61 -18.14 -84.61 11.95
CA SER A 61 -17.24 -83.53 11.52
C SER A 61 -16.03 -84.04 10.73
N ASN A 62 -15.56 -85.25 11.03
CA ASN A 62 -14.39 -85.87 10.39
C ASN A 62 -14.69 -86.58 9.06
N LEU A 63 -15.86 -86.39 8.45
CA LEU A 63 -16.14 -86.94 7.12
C LEU A 63 -15.23 -86.28 6.09
N ALA A 64 -14.52 -87.11 5.31
CA ALA A 64 -13.69 -86.63 4.22
C ALA A 64 -14.53 -86.35 2.98
N ALA A 65 -14.49 -85.11 2.51
CA ALA A 65 -15.14 -84.68 1.28
C ALA A 65 -14.49 -85.32 0.05
N GLY A 66 -15.29 -86.00 -0.78
CA GLY A 66 -14.90 -86.51 -2.10
C GLY A 66 -15.57 -85.70 -3.21
N ASP A 67 -16.20 -86.37 -4.17
CA ASP A 67 -16.90 -85.72 -5.27
C ASP A 67 -18.15 -84.96 -4.80
N GLN A 68 -18.34 -83.76 -5.34
CA GLN A 68 -19.58 -83.00 -5.16
C GLN A 68 -20.60 -83.40 -6.23
N ASP A 69 -21.82 -83.72 -5.80
CA ASP A 69 -22.98 -84.07 -6.62
C ASP A 69 -24.00 -82.94 -6.55
N VAL A 70 -24.60 -82.60 -7.69
CA VAL A 70 -25.63 -81.56 -7.80
C VAL A 70 -26.94 -82.20 -8.22
N LYS A 71 -27.98 -82.00 -7.40
CA LYS A 71 -29.34 -82.41 -7.70
C LYS A 71 -30.18 -81.22 -8.10
N ALA A 72 -30.34 -81.06 -9.41
CA ALA A 72 -31.26 -80.09 -9.99
C ALA A 72 -32.67 -80.69 -10.07
N TYR A 73 -33.64 -79.96 -9.54
CA TYR A 73 -35.06 -80.28 -9.61
C TYR A 73 -35.74 -79.29 -10.53
N GLN A 74 -36.43 -79.79 -11.54
CA GLN A 74 -37.05 -78.99 -12.58
C GLN A 74 -38.56 -79.19 -12.62
N THR A 75 -39.26 -78.27 -13.29
CA THR A 75 -40.70 -78.42 -13.52
C THR A 75 -40.96 -79.62 -14.41
N VAL A 76 -42.07 -80.34 -14.21
CA VAL A 76 -42.43 -81.46 -15.09
C VAL A 76 -42.57 -81.02 -16.54
N GLY A 77 -43.05 -79.79 -16.79
CA GLY A 77 -43.18 -79.23 -18.13
C GLY A 77 -41.87 -78.95 -18.88
N SER A 78 -40.72 -78.90 -18.20
CA SER A 78 -39.41 -78.73 -18.83
C SER A 78 -38.75 -80.05 -19.23
N THR A 79 -39.37 -81.19 -18.90
CA THR A 79 -38.95 -82.51 -19.38
C THR A 79 -39.41 -82.73 -20.83
N ASN A 80 -39.03 -83.87 -21.43
CA ASN A 80 -39.56 -84.29 -22.72
C ASN A 80 -41.10 -84.21 -22.76
N LEU A 81 -41.67 -83.74 -23.88
CA LEU A 81 -43.12 -83.55 -24.06
C LEU A 81 -43.94 -84.79 -23.67
N VAL A 82 -43.43 -86.00 -23.93
CA VAL A 82 -44.13 -87.25 -23.58
C VAL A 82 -44.24 -87.41 -22.07
N TYR A 83 -43.15 -87.17 -21.34
CA TYR A 83 -43.16 -87.23 -19.87
C TYR A 83 -44.02 -86.11 -19.27
N ALA A 84 -43.91 -84.89 -19.81
CA ALA A 84 -44.68 -83.75 -19.37
C ALA A 84 -46.20 -83.98 -19.49
N LEU A 85 -46.64 -84.69 -20.52
CA LEU A 85 -48.05 -85.05 -20.72
C LEU A 85 -48.50 -86.15 -19.74
N VAL A 86 -47.67 -87.16 -19.49
CA VAL A 86 -48.01 -88.31 -18.64
C VAL A 86 -48.02 -87.96 -17.16
N TYR A 87 -47.06 -87.17 -16.72
CA TYR A 87 -46.90 -86.76 -15.33
C TYR A 87 -47.49 -85.37 -15.02
N ALA A 88 -48.30 -84.81 -15.92
CA ALA A 88 -48.88 -83.48 -15.78
C ALA A 88 -49.51 -83.27 -14.40
N ASP A 89 -49.21 -82.13 -13.76
CA ASP A 89 -49.73 -81.77 -12.43
C ASP A 89 -51.19 -81.34 -12.47
N ILE A 90 -52.08 -82.30 -12.73
CA ILE A 90 -53.52 -82.11 -12.80
C ILE A 90 -54.21 -83.05 -11.82
N PHE A 91 -55.19 -82.53 -11.08
CA PHE A 91 -55.78 -83.18 -9.89
C PHE A 91 -56.34 -84.59 -10.12
N PHE A 92 -56.77 -84.94 -11.35
CA PHE A 92 -57.33 -86.24 -11.70
C PHE A 92 -56.29 -87.23 -12.27
N ASN A 93 -55.04 -86.82 -12.47
CA ASN A 93 -53.97 -87.74 -12.84
C ASN A 93 -53.46 -88.43 -11.56
N PRO A 94 -53.59 -89.76 -11.44
CA PRO A 94 -53.10 -90.49 -10.28
C PRO A 94 -51.59 -90.34 -10.15
N ASN A 95 -50.85 -90.41 -11.27
CA ASN A 95 -49.40 -90.29 -11.33
C ASN A 95 -48.94 -88.86 -11.61
N ARG A 96 -49.68 -87.86 -11.13
CA ARG A 96 -49.26 -86.46 -11.28
C ARG A 96 -47.97 -86.21 -10.53
N ALA A 97 -47.06 -85.44 -11.11
CA ALA A 97 -45.86 -84.95 -10.46
C ALA A 97 -45.83 -83.43 -10.57
N ASN A 98 -45.24 -82.76 -9.58
CA ASN A 98 -45.04 -81.31 -9.62
C ASN A 98 -43.56 -80.91 -9.81
N HIS A 99 -42.65 -81.87 -9.75
CA HIS A 99 -41.24 -81.68 -10.10
C HIS A 99 -40.61 -83.01 -10.55
N ALA A 100 -39.48 -82.90 -11.24
CA ALA A 100 -38.67 -84.03 -11.68
C ALA A 100 -37.19 -83.72 -11.50
N THR A 101 -36.36 -84.75 -11.38
CA THR A 101 -34.89 -84.61 -11.35
C THR A 101 -34.26 -85.53 -12.39
N SER A 102 -33.18 -85.09 -13.03
CA SER A 102 -32.44 -85.91 -13.99
C SER A 102 -31.67 -87.02 -13.28
N GLY A 103 -31.70 -88.21 -13.85
CA GLY A 103 -31.19 -89.43 -13.23
C GLY A 103 -32.27 -90.50 -13.21
N SER A 104 -31.85 -91.74 -12.97
CA SER A 104 -32.74 -92.89 -13.01
C SER A 104 -32.36 -93.90 -11.94
N ASP A 105 -33.35 -94.36 -11.20
CA ASP A 105 -33.24 -95.53 -10.32
C ASP A 105 -33.56 -96.84 -11.08
N ILE A 106 -33.66 -96.79 -12.42
CA ILE A 106 -33.86 -97.97 -13.28
C ILE A 106 -32.64 -98.88 -13.15
N PRO A 107 -32.83 -100.12 -12.67
CA PRO A 107 -31.78 -101.11 -12.57
C PRO A 107 -31.26 -101.50 -13.97
N PHE A 108 -29.98 -101.86 -14.08
CA PHE A 108 -29.34 -102.29 -15.35
C PHE A 108 -29.15 -101.23 -16.45
N TYR A 109 -29.19 -99.93 -16.13
CA TYR A 109 -28.88 -98.87 -17.11
C TYR A 109 -27.51 -99.02 -17.82
N GLN A 110 -26.60 -99.83 -17.28
CA GLN A 110 -25.29 -100.13 -17.90
C GLN A 110 -25.36 -101.16 -19.04
N LEU A 111 -26.45 -101.94 -19.13
CA LEU A 111 -26.64 -102.97 -20.15
C LEU A 111 -27.52 -102.51 -21.32
N LEU A 112 -28.24 -101.39 -21.16
CA LEU A 112 -29.09 -100.78 -22.18
C LEU A 112 -28.74 -99.29 -22.29
N PRO A 113 -28.41 -98.75 -23.47
CA PRO A 113 -28.13 -97.33 -23.63
C PRO A 113 -29.43 -96.54 -23.44
N ILE A 114 -29.63 -96.04 -22.21
CA ILE A 114 -30.71 -95.11 -21.90
C ILE A 114 -30.23 -93.68 -22.10
N THR A 115 -31.14 -92.81 -22.53
CA THR A 115 -30.90 -91.37 -22.71
C THR A 115 -31.96 -90.60 -21.93
N ASP A 116 -31.67 -89.37 -21.52
CA ASP A 116 -32.65 -88.48 -20.88
C ASP A 116 -33.44 -89.11 -19.69
N PRO A 117 -32.76 -89.76 -18.71
CA PRO A 117 -33.45 -90.36 -17.57
C PRO A 117 -33.97 -89.30 -16.60
N PHE A 118 -35.21 -89.49 -16.12
CA PHE A 118 -35.85 -88.67 -15.10
C PHE A 118 -36.57 -89.51 -14.04
N THR A 119 -36.57 -89.02 -12.80
CA THR A 119 -37.49 -89.46 -11.75
C THR A 119 -38.50 -88.35 -11.45
N PHE A 120 -39.77 -88.72 -11.31
CA PHE A 120 -40.90 -87.81 -11.12
C PHE A 120 -41.45 -87.92 -9.69
N TYR A 121 -41.64 -86.76 -9.06
CA TYR A 121 -42.05 -86.66 -7.67
C TYR A 121 -43.31 -85.79 -7.52
N TYR A 122 -44.17 -86.21 -6.60
CA TYR A 122 -45.30 -85.42 -6.14
C TYR A 122 -45.07 -84.99 -4.70
N ARG A 123 -45.13 -83.67 -4.47
CA ARG A 123 -44.99 -83.06 -3.16
C ARG A 123 -46.28 -82.35 -2.76
N SER A 124 -46.76 -82.59 -1.54
CA SER A 124 -47.90 -81.87 -0.97
C SER A 124 -47.73 -81.66 0.53
N ALA A 125 -48.73 -81.06 1.17
CA ALA A 125 -48.69 -80.81 2.61
C ALA A 125 -48.67 -82.10 3.45
N SER A 126 -49.12 -83.22 2.87
CA SER A 126 -49.28 -84.50 3.58
C SER A 126 -48.34 -85.61 3.10
N THR A 127 -47.68 -85.46 1.95
CA THR A 127 -46.84 -86.55 1.40
C THR A 127 -45.73 -86.04 0.48
N TYR A 128 -44.62 -86.78 0.47
CA TYR A 128 -43.58 -86.72 -0.55
C TYR A 128 -43.45 -88.08 -1.22
N THR A 129 -43.89 -88.17 -2.48
CA THR A 129 -44.11 -89.42 -3.19
C THR A 129 -43.30 -89.47 -4.48
N LYS A 130 -42.69 -90.61 -4.80
CA LYS A 130 -42.16 -90.91 -6.13
C LYS A 130 -43.25 -91.61 -6.94
N VAL A 131 -43.65 -91.00 -8.06
CA VAL A 131 -44.83 -91.41 -8.83
C VAL A 131 -44.49 -92.06 -10.18
N GLY A 132 -43.22 -91.99 -10.57
CA GLY A 132 -42.76 -92.62 -11.81
C GLY A 132 -41.35 -92.23 -12.22
N MET A 133 -40.94 -92.80 -13.35
CA MET A 133 -39.65 -92.54 -13.99
C MET A 133 -39.84 -92.37 -15.49
N GLY A 134 -38.86 -91.82 -16.18
CA GLY A 134 -38.84 -91.73 -17.64
C GLY A 134 -37.44 -91.98 -18.15
N ALA A 135 -37.30 -92.72 -19.25
CA ALA A 135 -36.02 -92.87 -19.91
C ALA A 135 -36.22 -93.09 -21.42
N GLY A 136 -35.33 -92.49 -22.20
CA GLY A 136 -35.26 -92.68 -23.64
C GLY A 136 -34.64 -94.03 -23.98
N LEU A 137 -35.40 -94.92 -24.59
CA LEU A 137 -34.93 -96.23 -25.09
C LEU A 137 -34.78 -96.16 -26.61
N ALA A 138 -33.55 -96.29 -27.11
CA ALA A 138 -33.23 -96.12 -28.53
C ALA A 138 -33.74 -94.79 -29.13
N GLY A 139 -33.73 -93.70 -28.34
CA GLY A 139 -34.19 -92.37 -28.74
C GLY A 139 -35.71 -92.13 -28.60
N ILE A 140 -36.47 -93.13 -28.13
CA ILE A 140 -37.91 -92.99 -27.88
C ILE A 140 -38.12 -92.74 -26.38
N PRO A 141 -38.73 -91.62 -25.96
CA PRO A 141 -39.02 -91.36 -24.56
C PRO A 141 -40.07 -92.34 -24.03
N VAL A 142 -39.71 -93.16 -23.04
CA VAL A 142 -40.59 -94.16 -22.43
C VAL A 142 -40.91 -93.75 -20.98
N PRO A 143 -42.14 -93.31 -20.68
CA PRO A 143 -42.59 -93.09 -19.31
C PRO A 143 -42.86 -94.43 -18.62
N ILE A 144 -42.49 -94.53 -17.36
CA ILE A 144 -42.66 -95.70 -16.48
C ILE A 144 -43.46 -95.23 -15.27
N THR A 145 -44.78 -95.29 -15.38
CA THR A 145 -45.69 -94.95 -14.29
C THR A 145 -45.71 -96.04 -13.25
N PHE A 146 -45.79 -95.65 -11.98
CA PHE A 146 -45.93 -96.63 -10.90
C PHE A 146 -47.38 -97.11 -10.84
N GLU A 147 -47.56 -98.42 -10.66
CA GLU A 147 -48.87 -99.05 -10.44
C GLU A 147 -49.31 -98.76 -9.01
N ASP A 148 -48.40 -98.96 -8.05
CA ASP A 148 -48.48 -98.47 -6.68
C ASP A 148 -47.31 -97.50 -6.43
N GLN A 149 -47.62 -96.29 -5.97
CA GLN A 149 -46.63 -95.20 -5.81
C GLN A 149 -45.74 -95.41 -4.59
N ASP A 150 -44.49 -94.94 -4.65
CA ASP A 150 -43.55 -95.02 -3.52
C ASP A 150 -43.70 -93.76 -2.66
N GLU A 151 -44.47 -93.86 -1.59
CA GLU A 151 -44.60 -92.81 -0.59
C GLU A 151 -43.37 -92.80 0.32
N ILE A 152 -42.46 -91.87 0.04
CA ILE A 152 -41.18 -91.77 0.75
C ILE A 152 -41.42 -91.25 2.18
N TYR A 153 -42.26 -90.22 2.32
CA TYR A 153 -42.60 -89.61 3.60
C TYR A 153 -44.08 -89.23 3.70
N GLU A 154 -44.71 -89.61 4.81
CA GLU A 154 -45.92 -88.94 5.31
C GLU A 154 -45.52 -87.65 6.02
N LEU A 155 -46.13 -86.53 5.65
CA LEU A 155 -45.78 -85.20 6.16
C LEU A 155 -46.89 -84.60 7.03
N PRO A 156 -46.54 -83.83 8.07
CA PRO A 156 -45.18 -83.55 8.56
C PRO A 156 -44.59 -84.70 9.39
N LEU A 157 -43.27 -84.87 9.34
CA LEU A 157 -42.52 -85.85 10.12
C LEU A 157 -42.22 -85.35 11.53
N GLN A 158 -42.44 -86.22 12.52
CA GLN A 158 -42.16 -86.04 13.93
C GLN A 158 -41.48 -87.28 14.52
N TYR A 159 -40.60 -87.10 15.51
CA TYR A 159 -39.99 -88.21 16.24
C TYR A 159 -41.02 -89.22 16.77
N GLY A 160 -40.81 -90.48 16.45
CA GLY A 160 -41.71 -91.59 16.77
C GLY A 160 -42.69 -91.97 15.65
N ASP A 161 -42.78 -91.20 14.57
CA ASP A 161 -43.58 -91.57 13.40
C ASP A 161 -43.00 -92.82 12.73
N ALA A 162 -43.88 -93.74 12.33
CA ALA A 162 -43.52 -94.93 11.58
C ALA A 162 -44.61 -95.25 10.54
N ASN A 163 -44.21 -95.58 9.32
CA ASN A 163 -45.09 -95.96 8.23
C ASN A 163 -44.50 -97.12 7.41
N SER A 164 -45.36 -97.89 6.75
CA SER A 164 -44.99 -98.96 5.83
C SER A 164 -45.76 -98.77 4.52
N ASP A 165 -45.02 -98.64 3.42
CA ASP A 165 -45.57 -98.40 2.08
C ASP A 165 -45.16 -99.51 1.10
N PHE A 166 -46.02 -99.79 0.12
CA PHE A 166 -45.76 -100.75 -0.95
C PHE A 166 -45.82 -100.04 -2.31
N SER A 167 -44.77 -100.19 -3.10
CA SER A 167 -44.69 -99.64 -4.45
C SER A 167 -44.36 -100.70 -5.49
N SER A 168 -44.87 -100.51 -6.69
CA SER A 168 -44.66 -101.43 -7.80
C SER A 168 -44.67 -100.69 -9.13
N TRP A 169 -43.82 -101.12 -10.06
CA TRP A 169 -43.82 -100.64 -11.43
C TRP A 169 -43.31 -101.70 -12.39
N SER A 170 -43.70 -101.58 -13.65
CA SER A 170 -43.24 -102.50 -14.67
C SER A 170 -42.97 -101.78 -15.99
N ILE A 171 -42.03 -102.33 -16.76
CA ILE A 171 -41.74 -101.95 -18.13
C ILE A 171 -41.83 -103.18 -19.02
N SER A 172 -42.60 -103.06 -20.10
CA SER A 172 -42.75 -104.12 -21.08
C SER A 172 -42.08 -103.70 -22.38
N LEU A 173 -41.12 -104.49 -22.85
CA LEU A 173 -40.57 -104.38 -24.20
C LEU A 173 -41.37 -105.32 -25.11
N PRO A 174 -42.23 -104.79 -26.00
CA PRO A 174 -43.12 -105.62 -26.81
C PRO A 174 -42.33 -106.71 -27.54
N THR A 175 -42.82 -107.96 -27.46
CA THR A 175 -42.25 -109.14 -28.13
C THR A 175 -40.89 -109.64 -27.61
N LEU A 176 -40.32 -109.01 -26.57
CA LEU A 176 -39.01 -109.37 -26.05
C LEU A 176 -39.05 -109.86 -24.59
N ALA A 177 -39.39 -108.96 -23.67
CA ALA A 177 -39.37 -109.25 -22.23
C ALA A 177 -40.17 -108.21 -21.44
N HIS A 178 -40.64 -108.63 -20.28
CA HIS A 178 -41.26 -107.77 -19.26
C HIS A 178 -40.36 -107.76 -18.02
N TYR A 179 -40.11 -106.56 -17.51
CA TYR A 179 -39.36 -106.34 -16.28
C TYR A 179 -40.22 -105.57 -15.29
N GLY A 180 -40.45 -106.15 -14.12
CA GLY A 180 -41.17 -105.55 -13.02
C GLY A 180 -40.27 -105.38 -11.81
N TYR A 181 -40.59 -104.41 -10.99
CA TYR A 181 -39.96 -104.19 -9.69
C TYR A 181 -41.05 -103.89 -8.67
N GLN A 182 -40.97 -104.54 -7.51
CA GLN A 182 -41.81 -104.22 -6.36
C GLN A 182 -40.97 -104.07 -5.10
N GLN A 183 -41.43 -103.23 -4.20
CA GLN A 183 -40.70 -102.85 -2.99
C GLN A 183 -41.66 -102.54 -1.84
N THR A 184 -41.26 -102.92 -0.63
CA THR A 184 -41.80 -102.40 0.63
C THR A 184 -40.79 -101.44 1.25
N ARG A 185 -41.28 -100.26 1.66
CA ARG A 185 -40.53 -99.24 2.40
C ARG A 185 -41.10 -99.12 3.81
N ASP A 186 -40.32 -99.54 4.80
CA ASP A 186 -40.62 -99.30 6.21
C ASP A 186 -39.82 -98.08 6.68
N THR A 187 -40.50 -96.98 6.99
CA THR A 187 -39.90 -95.72 7.43
C THR A 187 -40.17 -95.48 8.91
N GLU A 188 -39.14 -95.13 9.68
CA GLU A 188 -39.21 -94.79 11.11
C GLU A 188 -38.42 -93.50 11.40
N VAL A 189 -39.03 -92.56 12.11
CA VAL A 189 -38.35 -91.38 12.64
C VAL A 189 -37.80 -91.69 14.04
N ASP A 190 -36.64 -92.35 14.05
CA ASP A 190 -36.08 -93.00 15.24
C ASP A 190 -35.15 -92.11 16.08
N GLY A 191 -34.93 -90.85 15.69
CA GLY A 191 -34.06 -89.92 16.43
C GLY A 191 -34.32 -88.44 16.13
N TRP A 192 -33.97 -87.57 17.09
CA TRP A 192 -33.87 -86.12 16.87
C TRP A 192 -32.78 -85.51 17.74
N GLY A 193 -32.18 -84.40 17.31
CA GLY A 193 -31.16 -83.68 18.06
C GLY A 193 -30.21 -82.91 17.16
N ALA A 194 -28.94 -82.80 17.55
CA ALA A 194 -27.93 -82.04 16.80
C ALA A 194 -27.00 -82.98 16.03
N ILE A 195 -26.68 -82.63 14.78
CA ILE A 195 -25.66 -83.30 13.98
C ILE A 195 -24.57 -82.30 13.61
N THR A 196 -23.31 -82.72 13.71
CA THR A 196 -22.18 -81.96 13.17
C THR A 196 -21.62 -82.72 11.97
N THR A 197 -21.43 -82.02 10.86
CA THR A 197 -20.80 -82.52 9.62
C THR A 197 -19.69 -81.53 9.22
N PRO A 198 -18.88 -81.82 8.18
CA PRO A 198 -17.92 -80.84 7.68
C PRO A 198 -18.56 -79.51 7.24
N ALA A 199 -19.83 -79.54 6.83
CA ALA A 199 -20.58 -78.34 6.44
C ALA A 199 -21.14 -77.55 7.64
N GLY A 200 -20.90 -78.00 8.88
CA GLY A 200 -21.33 -77.34 10.11
C GLY A 200 -22.28 -78.17 10.97
N SER A 201 -22.86 -77.52 11.97
CA SER A 201 -23.80 -78.12 12.92
C SER A 201 -25.24 -77.72 12.63
N PHE A 202 -26.15 -78.69 12.70
CA PHE A 202 -27.57 -78.54 12.36
C PHE A 202 -28.45 -79.26 13.36
N ASP A 203 -29.65 -78.72 13.63
CA ASP A 203 -30.70 -79.44 14.32
C ASP A 203 -31.48 -80.31 13.32
N VAL A 204 -31.65 -81.60 13.63
CA VAL A 204 -32.15 -82.61 12.67
C VAL A 204 -33.13 -83.63 13.28
N LEU A 205 -33.97 -84.20 12.41
CA LEU A 205 -34.69 -85.46 12.60
C LEU A 205 -33.97 -86.54 11.82
N ARG A 206 -33.77 -87.71 12.43
CA ARG A 206 -33.27 -88.88 11.71
C ARG A 206 -34.42 -89.75 11.26
N VAL A 207 -34.47 -90.00 9.95
CA VAL A 207 -35.41 -90.90 9.31
C VAL A 207 -34.65 -92.11 8.79
N LYS A 208 -35.07 -93.29 9.23
CA LYS A 208 -34.54 -94.57 8.77
C LYS A 208 -35.58 -95.23 7.86
N SER A 209 -35.22 -95.49 6.61
CA SER A 209 -36.05 -96.26 5.68
C SER A 209 -35.40 -97.61 5.40
N THR A 210 -36.12 -98.71 5.63
CA THR A 210 -35.71 -100.07 5.27
C THR A 210 -36.45 -100.50 4.01
N LEU A 211 -35.68 -100.90 2.99
CA LEU A 211 -36.15 -101.18 1.64
C LEU A 211 -35.92 -102.65 1.30
N ALA A 212 -37.00 -103.41 1.22
CA ALA A 212 -37.01 -104.77 0.73
C ALA A 212 -37.66 -104.80 -0.65
N GLY A 213 -36.96 -105.24 -1.69
CA GLY A 213 -37.52 -105.27 -3.02
C GLY A 213 -37.09 -106.49 -3.82
N GLU A 214 -37.83 -106.76 -4.89
CA GLU A 214 -37.59 -107.90 -5.76
C GLU A 214 -37.83 -107.54 -7.23
N ASP A 215 -37.00 -108.13 -8.08
CA ASP A 215 -37.04 -107.99 -9.52
C ASP A 215 -37.83 -109.14 -10.14
N THR A 216 -38.76 -108.86 -11.04
CA THR A 216 -39.44 -109.87 -11.84
C THR A 216 -39.05 -109.72 -13.31
N ILE A 217 -38.43 -110.75 -13.90
CA ILE A 217 -38.05 -110.77 -15.32
C ILE A 217 -38.82 -111.89 -16.01
N ASN A 218 -39.67 -111.54 -16.97
CA ASN A 218 -40.36 -112.50 -17.85
C ASN A 218 -39.84 -112.36 -19.27
N ILE A 219 -39.36 -113.45 -19.88
CA ILE A 219 -38.89 -113.46 -21.27
C ILE A 219 -39.97 -114.10 -22.14
N ASP A 220 -40.74 -113.26 -22.84
CA ASP A 220 -41.92 -113.67 -23.62
C ASP A 220 -41.60 -114.73 -24.67
N THR A 221 -40.42 -114.64 -25.29
CA THR A 221 -39.98 -115.60 -26.33
C THR A 221 -39.60 -116.97 -25.78
N LEU A 222 -39.29 -117.08 -24.48
CA LEU A 222 -38.89 -118.33 -23.83
C LEU A 222 -39.99 -118.88 -22.92
N GLY A 223 -41.01 -118.08 -22.57
CA GLY A 223 -42.06 -118.47 -21.65
C GLY A 223 -41.56 -118.71 -20.22
N VAL A 224 -40.43 -118.10 -19.84
CA VAL A 224 -39.80 -118.26 -18.53
C VAL A 224 -39.85 -116.95 -17.76
N GLY A 225 -40.21 -117.03 -16.48
CA GLY A 225 -40.19 -115.94 -15.52
C GLY A 225 -39.25 -116.24 -14.35
N PHE A 226 -38.53 -115.24 -13.87
CA PHE A 226 -37.68 -115.32 -12.69
C PHE A 226 -38.01 -114.16 -11.75
N THR A 227 -38.00 -114.45 -10.45
CA THR A 227 -38.03 -113.43 -9.40
C THR A 227 -36.70 -113.46 -8.66
N ILE A 228 -36.07 -112.30 -8.47
CA ILE A 228 -34.77 -112.14 -7.82
C ILE A 228 -34.96 -111.17 -6.66
N GLU A 229 -34.86 -111.67 -5.43
CA GLU A 229 -34.84 -110.84 -4.23
C GLU A 229 -33.58 -109.98 -4.20
N ARG A 230 -33.73 -108.70 -3.89
CA ARG A 230 -32.59 -107.80 -3.69
C ARG A 230 -32.10 -107.87 -2.25
N PRO A 231 -30.79 -107.65 -2.04
CA PRO A 231 -30.27 -107.30 -0.73
C PRO A 231 -31.11 -106.20 -0.07
N LEU A 232 -31.36 -106.33 1.23
CA LEU A 232 -32.05 -105.32 2.00
C LEU A 232 -31.22 -104.03 2.00
N VAL A 233 -31.82 -102.90 1.64
CA VAL A 233 -31.17 -101.59 1.66
C VAL A 233 -31.71 -100.79 2.84
N ARG A 234 -30.86 -100.06 3.56
CA ARG A 234 -31.32 -99.07 4.54
C ARG A 234 -30.78 -97.69 4.20
N GLU A 235 -31.64 -96.70 4.32
CA GLU A 235 -31.31 -95.29 4.15
C GLU A 235 -31.48 -94.58 5.49
N TYR A 236 -30.40 -94.02 6.04
CA TYR A 236 -30.44 -93.15 7.22
C TYR A 236 -30.30 -91.71 6.76
N LYS A 237 -31.31 -90.88 6.93
CA LYS A 237 -31.33 -89.48 6.49
C LYS A 237 -31.56 -88.56 7.68
N TRP A 238 -30.67 -87.60 7.87
CA TRP A 238 -30.80 -86.54 8.85
C TRP A 238 -31.36 -85.30 8.16
N LEU A 239 -32.61 -84.96 8.44
CA LEU A 239 -33.34 -83.88 7.79
C LEU A 239 -33.35 -82.65 8.71
N ALA A 240 -32.92 -81.50 8.18
CA ALA A 240 -32.97 -80.21 8.85
C ALA A 240 -34.01 -79.28 8.22
N GLN A 241 -34.47 -78.29 8.98
CA GLN A 241 -35.30 -77.22 8.44
C GLN A 241 -34.51 -76.35 7.46
N GLY A 242 -35.16 -75.95 6.36
CA GLY A 242 -34.62 -74.98 5.40
C GLY A 242 -33.60 -75.49 4.38
N LEU A 243 -33.06 -76.71 4.52
CA LEU A 243 -32.02 -77.21 3.59
C LEU A 243 -32.56 -77.99 2.38
N ARG A 244 -33.74 -78.62 2.49
CA ARG A 244 -34.39 -79.44 1.44
C ARG A 244 -33.62 -80.67 0.95
N VAL A 245 -32.37 -80.82 1.35
CA VAL A 245 -31.52 -82.01 1.19
C VAL A 245 -31.12 -82.51 2.58
N PRO A 246 -30.96 -83.83 2.79
CA PRO A 246 -30.47 -84.33 4.05
C PRO A 246 -29.10 -83.72 4.41
N VAL A 247 -28.95 -83.31 5.66
CA VAL A 247 -27.65 -82.90 6.24
C VAL A 247 -26.65 -84.04 6.12
N LEU A 248 -27.11 -85.27 6.35
CA LEU A 248 -26.37 -86.50 6.13
C LEU A 248 -27.33 -87.55 5.59
N GLN A 249 -26.86 -88.38 4.67
CA GLN A 249 -27.48 -89.60 4.20
C GLN A 249 -26.43 -90.72 4.20
N VAL A 250 -26.71 -91.80 4.93
CA VAL A 250 -25.92 -93.02 4.88
C VAL A 250 -26.78 -94.12 4.27
N ASN A 251 -26.32 -94.68 3.16
CA ASN A 251 -26.97 -95.82 2.53
C ASN A 251 -26.19 -97.09 2.88
N THR A 252 -26.91 -98.14 3.23
CA THR A 252 -26.34 -99.44 3.54
C THR A 252 -27.05 -100.53 2.74
N SER A 253 -26.34 -101.64 2.49
CA SER A 253 -26.90 -102.84 1.90
C SER A 253 -26.53 -104.04 2.76
N GLU A 254 -27.44 -105.00 2.88
CA GLU A 254 -27.19 -106.24 3.60
C GLU A 254 -26.39 -107.21 2.72
N ILE A 255 -25.15 -107.51 3.11
CA ILE A 255 -24.26 -108.42 2.40
C ILE A 255 -23.86 -109.52 3.39
N PHE A 256 -24.24 -110.76 3.07
CA PHE A 256 -24.03 -111.94 3.94
C PHE A 256 -24.55 -111.77 5.38
N GLY A 257 -25.69 -111.08 5.56
CA GLY A 257 -26.30 -110.87 6.87
C GLY A 257 -25.70 -109.71 7.68
N PHE A 258 -24.76 -108.95 7.10
CA PHE A 258 -24.17 -107.76 7.70
C PHE A 258 -24.59 -106.51 6.94
N GLU A 259 -24.90 -105.46 7.68
CA GLU A 259 -25.20 -104.14 7.12
C GLU A 259 -23.89 -103.42 6.78
N VAL A 260 -23.68 -103.14 5.48
CA VAL A 260 -22.45 -102.52 4.98
C VAL A 260 -22.79 -101.18 4.35
N ILE A 261 -22.04 -100.14 4.70
CA ILE A 261 -22.18 -98.81 4.09
C ILE A 261 -21.79 -98.87 2.61
N THR A 262 -22.69 -98.43 1.73
CA THR A 262 -22.45 -98.35 0.29
C THR A 262 -22.19 -96.92 -0.18
N ASP A 263 -22.82 -95.93 0.46
CA ASP A 263 -22.64 -94.51 0.15
C ASP A 263 -22.84 -93.65 1.41
N ILE A 264 -22.10 -92.54 1.46
CA ILE A 264 -22.30 -91.48 2.45
C ILE A 264 -22.39 -90.18 1.67
N PHE A 265 -23.48 -89.43 1.86
CA PHE A 265 -23.65 -88.08 1.32
C PHE A 265 -23.90 -87.11 2.46
N PHE A 266 -23.29 -85.93 2.43
CA PHE A 266 -23.63 -84.87 3.37
C PHE A 266 -23.92 -83.57 2.62
N TYR A 267 -24.70 -82.70 3.24
CA TYR A 267 -25.01 -81.38 2.70
C TYR A 267 -23.74 -80.57 2.48
N ASP A 268 -23.65 -79.85 1.36
CA ASP A 268 -22.50 -79.00 1.04
C ASP A 268 -22.98 -77.75 0.29
N LEU A 269 -22.14 -76.72 0.23
CA LEU A 269 -22.31 -75.56 -0.65
C LEU A 269 -21.54 -75.78 -1.95
N PRO A 270 -21.89 -75.11 -3.07
CA PRO A 270 -21.12 -75.18 -4.30
C PRO A 270 -19.64 -74.90 -4.02
N ARG A 271 -18.74 -75.79 -4.46
CA ARG A 271 -17.32 -75.53 -4.31
C ARG A 271 -16.89 -74.40 -5.23
N SER A 272 -16.23 -73.40 -4.66
CA SER A 272 -15.59 -72.33 -5.41
C SER A 272 -14.28 -71.95 -4.74
N ILE A 273 -13.35 -71.47 -5.56
CA ILE A 273 -12.12 -70.80 -5.12
C ILE A 273 -11.99 -69.59 -6.05
N GLU A 274 -12.09 -68.40 -5.47
CA GLU A 274 -11.98 -67.14 -6.20
C GLU A 274 -10.82 -66.32 -5.66
N VAL A 275 -10.00 -65.79 -6.56
CA VAL A 275 -8.91 -64.86 -6.20
C VAL A 275 -9.50 -63.47 -6.00
N VAL A 276 -9.33 -62.90 -4.81
CA VAL A 276 -9.92 -61.62 -4.41
C VAL A 276 -8.91 -60.48 -4.53
N GLN A 277 -9.41 -59.31 -4.90
CA GLN A 277 -8.61 -58.09 -5.06
C GLN A 277 -8.25 -57.43 -3.70
N PRO A 278 -7.11 -56.71 -3.62
CA PRO A 278 -6.27 -56.25 -4.73
C PRO A 278 -5.06 -57.16 -5.03
N LEU A 279 -4.89 -57.50 -6.32
CA LEU A 279 -3.62 -57.98 -6.87
C LEU A 279 -2.95 -56.88 -7.70
N ALA A 280 -1.62 -56.85 -7.69
CA ALA A 280 -0.86 -55.91 -8.51
C ALA A 280 -1.03 -56.20 -10.01
N ALA A 281 -1.33 -55.15 -10.79
CA ALA A 281 -1.42 -55.24 -12.25
C ALA A 281 -0.05 -55.41 -12.94
N THR A 282 1.03 -55.07 -12.23
CA THR A 282 2.40 -55.23 -12.71
C THR A 282 3.26 -55.79 -11.59
N LEU A 283 3.94 -56.90 -11.86
CA LEU A 283 4.87 -57.58 -10.95
C LEU A 283 6.23 -57.75 -11.61
N CYS A 284 7.25 -57.97 -10.79
CA CYS A 284 8.62 -58.16 -11.26
C CYS A 284 9.06 -59.59 -10.98
N PRO A 285 9.93 -60.20 -11.81
CA PRO A 285 10.51 -61.49 -11.48
C PRO A 285 11.19 -61.45 -10.11
N GLY A 286 10.83 -62.40 -9.22
CA GLY A 286 11.31 -62.45 -7.85
C GLY A 286 10.50 -61.65 -6.83
N ALA A 287 9.45 -60.93 -7.25
CA ALA A 287 8.57 -60.21 -6.34
C ALA A 287 7.69 -61.17 -5.54
N ALA A 288 7.45 -60.83 -4.27
CA ALA A 288 6.42 -61.47 -3.46
C ALA A 288 5.07 -60.76 -3.71
N GLU A 289 3.98 -61.51 -3.73
CA GLU A 289 2.62 -61.02 -3.89
C GLU A 289 1.67 -61.81 -2.98
N ASP A 290 0.81 -61.10 -2.24
CA ASP A 290 -0.18 -61.72 -1.35
C ASP A 290 -1.44 -62.09 -2.15
N VAL A 291 -1.61 -63.38 -2.46
CA VAL A 291 -2.78 -63.89 -3.18
C VAL A 291 -3.89 -64.22 -2.18
N THR A 292 -4.79 -63.26 -1.99
CA THR A 292 -6.00 -63.46 -1.18
C THR A 292 -7.01 -64.28 -1.98
N TYR A 293 -7.60 -65.30 -1.36
CA TYR A 293 -8.62 -66.14 -1.99
C TYR A 293 -9.78 -66.42 -1.05
N GLU A 294 -10.98 -66.45 -1.62
CA GLU A 294 -12.21 -66.85 -0.93
C GLU A 294 -12.67 -68.21 -1.44
N VAL A 295 -13.15 -69.06 -0.53
CA VAL A 295 -13.68 -70.37 -0.87
C VAL A 295 -15.08 -70.58 -0.33
N THR A 296 -15.88 -71.33 -1.09
CA THR A 296 -17.16 -71.87 -0.62
C THR A 296 -17.16 -73.39 -0.76
N GLY A 297 -18.01 -74.06 0.02
CA GLY A 297 -18.05 -75.53 0.09
C GLY A 297 -17.00 -76.09 1.06
N VAL A 298 -16.99 -77.41 1.19
CA VAL A 298 -16.13 -78.12 2.15
C VAL A 298 -14.81 -78.59 1.51
N PHE A 299 -13.71 -78.31 2.21
CA PHE A 299 -12.35 -78.79 1.97
C PHE A 299 -11.79 -79.51 3.20
N ASN A 300 -10.86 -80.45 3.01
CA ASN A 300 -10.45 -81.40 4.05
C ASN A 300 -9.32 -80.87 4.96
N GLU A 301 -9.49 -80.92 6.29
CA GLU A 301 -8.51 -80.45 7.30
C GLU A 301 -7.33 -81.43 7.52
N GLY A 302 -7.33 -82.57 6.83
CA GLY A 302 -6.39 -83.65 7.08
C GLY A 302 -6.81 -84.55 8.25
N GLY A 303 -6.32 -85.80 8.25
CA GLY A 303 -6.76 -86.80 9.21
C GLY A 303 -6.12 -88.16 9.01
N PHE A 304 -6.60 -89.16 9.76
CA PHE A 304 -5.98 -90.49 9.81
C PHE A 304 -5.87 -91.22 8.45
N LEU A 305 -6.69 -90.84 7.46
CA LEU A 305 -6.74 -91.45 6.11
C LEU A 305 -6.79 -90.43 4.97
N ILE A 306 -6.66 -89.13 5.24
CA ILE A 306 -6.74 -88.05 4.25
C ILE A 306 -5.60 -87.06 4.43
N LEU A 307 -5.03 -86.63 3.31
CA LEU A 307 -4.06 -85.53 3.30
C LEU A 307 -4.78 -84.22 3.64
N GLU A 308 -4.08 -83.36 4.37
CA GLU A 308 -4.48 -81.99 4.59
C GLU A 308 -4.61 -81.26 3.25
N ASN A 309 -5.57 -80.35 3.17
CA ASN A 309 -5.75 -79.58 1.96
C ASN A 309 -4.73 -78.44 1.87
N ASP A 310 -4.02 -78.42 0.75
CA ASP A 310 -3.21 -77.30 0.33
C ASP A 310 -3.98 -76.48 -0.70
N PHE A 311 -4.12 -75.19 -0.44
CA PHE A 311 -4.44 -74.22 -1.48
C PHE A 311 -3.15 -73.73 -2.12
N ILE A 312 -3.01 -73.89 -3.43
CA ILE A 312 -1.79 -73.59 -4.19
C ILE A 312 -2.11 -72.47 -5.19
N ALA A 313 -1.40 -71.35 -5.07
CA ALA A 313 -1.43 -70.29 -6.07
C ALA A 313 -0.55 -70.70 -7.25
N GLN A 314 -1.11 -70.61 -8.46
CA GLN A 314 -0.41 -70.92 -9.70
C GLN A 314 -0.37 -69.70 -10.61
N LEU A 315 0.78 -69.49 -11.26
CA LEU A 315 0.98 -68.50 -12.31
C LEU A 315 0.83 -69.15 -13.69
N SER A 316 0.09 -68.51 -14.59
CA SER A 316 -0.03 -68.92 -16.00
C SER A 316 1.25 -68.62 -16.80
N ASP A 317 1.23 -68.93 -18.10
CA ASP A 317 2.17 -68.33 -19.04
C ASP A 317 1.77 -66.88 -19.41
N ALA A 318 2.58 -66.24 -20.26
CA ALA A 318 2.38 -64.85 -20.69
C ALA A 318 1.12 -64.62 -21.57
N ASN A 319 0.38 -65.67 -21.95
CA ASN A 319 -0.88 -65.58 -22.69
C ASN A 319 -2.10 -65.91 -21.80
N GLY A 320 -1.89 -66.16 -20.51
CA GLY A 320 -2.94 -66.53 -19.57
C GLY A 320 -3.25 -68.03 -19.56
N ASP A 321 -2.41 -68.88 -20.17
CA ASP A 321 -2.62 -70.33 -20.24
C ASP A 321 -2.01 -71.05 -19.03
N PHE A 322 -2.81 -71.87 -18.36
CA PHE A 322 -2.42 -72.67 -17.20
C PHE A 322 -2.02 -74.12 -17.53
N THR A 323 -1.87 -74.49 -18.81
CA THR A 323 -1.45 -75.84 -19.23
C THR A 323 -0.09 -76.23 -18.64
N ASN A 324 0.83 -75.26 -18.51
CA ASN A 324 2.13 -75.44 -17.85
C ASN A 324 2.26 -74.44 -16.69
N ALA A 325 1.23 -74.36 -15.85
CA ALA A 325 1.21 -73.43 -14.73
C ALA A 325 2.37 -73.69 -13.76
N VAL A 326 2.85 -72.62 -13.13
CA VAL A 326 3.94 -72.66 -12.14
C VAL A 326 3.38 -72.39 -10.76
N ASP A 327 3.63 -73.28 -9.80
CA ASP A 327 3.25 -73.04 -8.41
C ASP A 327 4.11 -71.92 -7.83
N ILE A 328 3.45 -70.87 -7.33
CA ILE A 328 4.10 -69.66 -6.79
C ILE A 328 3.96 -69.53 -5.28
N GLY A 329 3.10 -70.33 -4.64
CA GLY A 329 2.97 -70.40 -3.20
C GLY A 329 1.87 -71.37 -2.79
N SER A 330 1.87 -71.80 -1.52
CA SER A 330 0.80 -72.65 -0.98
C SER A 330 0.53 -72.35 0.50
N ILE A 331 -0.65 -72.75 0.96
CA ILE A 331 -1.05 -72.73 2.38
C ILE A 331 -1.91 -73.96 2.70
N GLU A 332 -1.59 -74.64 3.80
CA GLU A 332 -2.43 -75.68 4.39
C GLU A 332 -3.65 -75.00 5.03
N ALA A 333 -4.85 -75.21 4.47
CA ALA A 333 -6.08 -74.63 4.99
C ALA A 333 -7.34 -75.35 4.47
N THR A 334 -8.47 -75.17 5.18
CA THR A 334 -9.80 -75.65 4.76
C THR A 334 -10.75 -74.54 4.33
N GLY A 335 -10.35 -73.28 4.50
CA GLY A 335 -11.15 -72.10 4.22
C GLY A 335 -10.37 -71.01 3.48
N SER A 336 -11.02 -69.86 3.34
CA SER A 336 -10.45 -68.65 2.73
C SER A 336 -9.17 -68.21 3.43
N GLY A 337 -8.24 -67.62 2.70
CA GLY A 337 -6.94 -67.26 3.24
C GLY A 337 -6.12 -66.35 2.34
N VAL A 338 -4.84 -66.22 2.69
CA VAL A 338 -3.86 -65.45 1.93
C VAL A 338 -2.64 -66.33 1.69
N ILE A 339 -2.27 -66.51 0.43
CA ILE A 339 -1.06 -67.23 0.03
C ILE A 339 0.02 -66.20 -0.24
N ASN A 340 1.14 -66.29 0.47
CA ASN A 340 2.33 -65.50 0.18
C ASN A 340 3.00 -66.11 -1.07
N ALA A 341 2.68 -65.58 -2.24
CA ALA A 341 3.23 -66.06 -3.49
C ALA A 341 4.56 -65.38 -3.83
N LEU A 342 5.45 -66.10 -4.51
CA LEU A 342 6.72 -65.61 -5.02
C LEU A 342 6.77 -65.84 -6.53
N ILE A 343 6.78 -64.75 -7.29
CA ILE A 343 6.99 -64.82 -8.74
C ILE A 343 8.42 -65.32 -9.00
N PRO A 344 8.64 -66.39 -9.79
CA PRO A 344 9.98 -66.91 -10.03
C PRO A 344 10.91 -65.85 -10.63
N ALA A 345 12.15 -65.76 -10.15
CA ALA A 345 13.13 -64.75 -10.60
C ALA A 345 13.51 -64.88 -12.08
N ASN A 346 13.26 -66.03 -12.70
CA ASN A 346 13.49 -66.32 -14.11
C ASN A 346 12.21 -66.26 -14.96
N THR A 347 11.11 -65.73 -14.44
CA THR A 347 9.86 -65.56 -15.20
C THR A 347 10.13 -64.63 -16.39
N PRO A 348 9.86 -65.06 -17.64
CA PRO A 348 9.99 -64.19 -18.80
C PRO A 348 9.11 -62.95 -18.70
N PHE A 349 9.49 -61.89 -19.40
CA PHE A 349 8.63 -60.72 -19.49
C PHE A 349 7.42 -60.99 -20.39
N GLY A 350 6.27 -60.43 -20.02
CA GLY A 350 5.03 -60.59 -20.76
C GLY A 350 3.86 -59.90 -20.06
N THR A 351 2.81 -59.60 -20.81
CA THR A 351 1.69 -58.76 -20.33
C THR A 351 0.42 -59.53 -20.00
N GLY A 352 0.36 -60.84 -20.27
CA GLY A 352 -0.86 -61.64 -20.18
C GLY A 352 -0.87 -62.67 -19.06
N TYR A 353 -0.02 -62.52 -18.04
CA TYR A 353 0.02 -63.48 -16.94
C TYR A 353 -1.25 -63.43 -16.09
N ARG A 354 -1.64 -64.54 -15.48
CA ARG A 354 -2.79 -64.67 -14.59
C ARG A 354 -2.45 -65.56 -13.41
N ILE A 355 -3.15 -65.35 -12.31
CA ILE A 355 -3.03 -66.16 -11.10
C ILE A 355 -4.36 -66.85 -10.83
N ARG A 356 -4.30 -68.14 -10.52
CA ARG A 356 -5.44 -68.90 -9.98
C ARG A 356 -5.02 -69.63 -8.73
N VAL A 357 -5.99 -70.07 -7.93
CA VAL A 357 -5.74 -70.94 -6.78
C VAL A 357 -6.41 -72.29 -7.02
N ILE A 358 -5.69 -73.37 -6.73
CA ILE A 358 -6.20 -74.75 -6.76
C ILE A 358 -6.18 -75.35 -5.36
N SER A 359 -6.97 -76.40 -5.15
CA SER A 359 -7.01 -77.20 -3.93
C SER A 359 -6.58 -78.63 -4.22
N THR A 360 -5.91 -79.28 -3.26
CA THR A 360 -5.47 -80.67 -3.37
C THR A 360 -6.43 -81.69 -2.75
N SER A 361 -7.31 -81.29 -1.84
CA SER A 361 -8.17 -82.21 -1.07
C SER A 361 -9.50 -81.57 -0.66
N PRO A 362 -10.61 -81.84 -1.39
CA PRO A 362 -10.66 -82.53 -2.68
C PRO A 362 -10.03 -81.70 -3.81
N GLU A 363 -9.53 -82.37 -4.85
CA GLU A 363 -8.96 -81.67 -6.01
C GLU A 363 -9.98 -80.73 -6.65
N PHE A 364 -9.66 -79.44 -6.69
CA PHE A 364 -10.52 -78.43 -7.30
C PHE A 364 -9.69 -77.31 -7.93
N ILE A 365 -10.08 -76.86 -9.12
CA ILE A 365 -9.41 -75.76 -9.84
C ILE A 365 -10.30 -74.53 -9.76
N GLY A 366 -9.81 -73.48 -9.08
CA GLY A 366 -10.48 -72.19 -8.99
C GLY A 366 -10.45 -71.38 -10.29
N SER A 367 -11.24 -70.31 -10.30
CA SER A 367 -11.16 -69.28 -11.34
C SER A 367 -9.82 -68.51 -11.25
N ASP A 368 -9.41 -67.91 -12.37
CA ASP A 368 -8.29 -66.97 -12.36
C ASP A 368 -8.72 -65.60 -11.80
N ASN A 369 -7.74 -64.72 -11.58
CA ASN A 369 -7.92 -63.36 -11.07
C ASN A 369 -8.73 -62.43 -12.00
N GLY A 370 -9.14 -62.88 -13.20
CA GLY A 370 -10.04 -62.16 -14.10
C GLY A 370 -9.40 -61.05 -14.94
N PHE A 371 -8.12 -60.73 -14.72
CA PHE A 371 -7.40 -59.71 -15.49
C PHE A 371 -5.95 -60.11 -15.75
N ASP A 372 -5.34 -59.46 -16.74
CA ASP A 372 -3.97 -59.73 -17.14
C ASP A 372 -2.96 -58.95 -16.27
N ILE A 373 -1.96 -59.67 -15.76
CA ILE A 373 -0.82 -59.18 -14.98
C ILE A 373 0.37 -59.03 -15.93
N GLU A 374 1.02 -57.88 -15.89
CA GLU A 374 2.27 -57.65 -16.58
C GLU A 374 3.45 -58.07 -15.70
N ILE A 375 4.26 -59.02 -16.20
CA ILE A 375 5.60 -59.28 -15.67
C ILE A 375 6.59 -58.46 -16.49
N ASN A 376 7.13 -57.41 -15.89
CA ASN A 376 8.13 -56.53 -16.51
C ASN A 376 9.34 -56.38 -15.59
N GLY A 377 10.52 -56.25 -16.16
CA GLY A 377 11.76 -56.22 -15.40
C GLY A 377 12.74 -55.19 -15.93
N ALA A 378 12.74 -54.05 -15.25
CA ALA A 378 13.98 -53.43 -14.79
C ALA A 378 13.64 -52.56 -13.59
N ALA A 379 14.47 -52.63 -12.53
CA ALA A 379 14.54 -51.50 -11.61
C ALA A 379 14.83 -50.24 -12.45
N PRO A 380 14.21 -49.09 -12.12
CA PRO A 380 14.45 -47.88 -12.90
C PRO A 380 15.95 -47.55 -12.83
N VAL A 381 16.49 -46.98 -13.90
CA VAL A 381 17.85 -46.41 -13.88
C VAL A 381 17.70 -44.91 -13.98
N ALA A 382 17.67 -44.25 -12.83
CA ALA A 382 17.43 -42.82 -12.76
C ALA A 382 18.63 -42.07 -13.34
N THR A 383 18.37 -41.15 -14.26
CA THR A 383 19.40 -40.25 -14.80
C THR A 383 18.87 -38.83 -14.78
N VAL A 384 19.76 -37.87 -14.63
CA VAL A 384 19.43 -36.44 -14.70
C VAL A 384 20.28 -35.77 -15.77
N SER A 385 19.67 -34.86 -16.53
CA SER A 385 20.36 -34.02 -17.50
C SER A 385 19.85 -32.58 -17.40
N ALA A 386 20.73 -31.61 -17.67
CA ALA A 386 20.35 -30.20 -17.72
C ALA A 386 20.12 -29.75 -19.16
N ASN A 387 19.02 -29.05 -19.41
CA ASN A 387 18.72 -28.42 -20.70
C ASN A 387 19.27 -26.99 -20.77
N GLY A 388 20.56 -26.83 -20.50
CA GLY A 388 21.21 -25.51 -20.46
C GLY A 388 22.48 -25.51 -19.61
N ALA A 389 23.01 -24.32 -19.37
CA ALA A 389 24.11 -24.14 -18.42
C ALA A 389 23.63 -24.41 -16.99
N THR A 390 24.40 -25.15 -16.22
CA THR A 390 24.14 -25.40 -14.79
C THR A 390 24.77 -24.35 -13.88
N GLU A 391 25.47 -23.37 -14.47
CA GLU A 391 25.99 -22.20 -13.79
C GLU A 391 25.38 -20.94 -14.43
N PHE A 392 24.66 -20.16 -13.64
CA PHE A 392 23.92 -18.98 -14.09
C PHE A 392 23.71 -17.97 -12.96
N CYS A 393 23.11 -16.82 -13.25
CA CYS A 393 22.94 -15.73 -12.31
C CYS A 393 21.62 -15.82 -11.54
N ALA A 394 21.60 -15.31 -10.32
CA ALA A 394 20.40 -15.22 -9.52
C ALA A 394 19.26 -14.53 -10.29
N GLY A 395 18.11 -15.21 -10.39
CA GLY A 395 16.96 -14.77 -11.19
C GLY A 395 16.71 -15.62 -12.44
N ASP A 396 17.74 -16.31 -12.94
CA ASP A 396 17.60 -17.32 -14.00
C ASP A 396 17.29 -18.71 -13.44
N ALA A 397 17.04 -19.68 -14.33
CA ALA A 397 16.77 -21.07 -13.99
C ALA A 397 17.39 -22.02 -15.03
N VAL A 398 17.68 -23.25 -14.61
CA VAL A 398 17.96 -24.36 -15.53
C VAL A 398 16.91 -25.44 -15.39
N THR A 399 16.33 -25.86 -16.50
CA THR A 399 15.40 -27.01 -16.51
C THR A 399 16.19 -28.30 -16.48
N LEU A 400 16.05 -29.05 -15.39
CA LEU A 400 16.54 -30.41 -15.25
C LEU A 400 15.49 -31.39 -15.79
N THR A 401 15.94 -32.42 -16.50
CA THR A 401 15.09 -33.46 -17.08
C THR A 401 15.53 -34.83 -16.56
N ALA A 402 14.56 -35.58 -16.05
CA ALA A 402 14.74 -36.95 -15.62
C ALA A 402 14.70 -37.91 -16.83
N GLY A 403 15.67 -38.82 -16.89
CA GLY A 403 15.67 -39.99 -17.79
C GLY A 403 15.57 -41.29 -17.00
N GLY A 404 15.29 -42.41 -17.67
CA GLY A 404 15.28 -43.73 -17.03
C GLY A 404 14.01 -44.58 -17.14
N GLY A 405 12.94 -44.09 -17.80
CA GLY A 405 11.73 -44.87 -18.11
C GLY A 405 10.51 -44.55 -17.25
N ASN A 406 9.57 -45.51 -17.19
CA ASN A 406 8.26 -45.39 -16.54
C ASN A 406 8.37 -45.57 -15.02
N GLY A 407 7.92 -44.58 -14.26
CA GLY A 407 7.87 -44.57 -12.80
C GLY A 407 7.32 -43.23 -12.27
N SER A 408 7.15 -43.12 -10.96
CA SER A 408 6.91 -41.83 -10.30
C SER A 408 8.25 -41.12 -10.07
N TYR A 409 8.25 -39.80 -10.25
CA TYR A 409 9.43 -38.96 -10.00
C TYR A 409 9.30 -38.29 -8.63
N GLN A 410 10.44 -38.11 -7.96
CA GLN A 410 10.59 -37.20 -6.84
C GLN A 410 11.96 -36.52 -6.94
N TRP A 411 11.97 -35.21 -7.17
CA TRP A 411 13.23 -34.44 -7.19
C TRP A 411 13.70 -34.16 -5.77
N GLN A 412 15.02 -34.19 -5.59
CA GLN A 412 15.68 -33.85 -4.35
C GLN A 412 16.74 -32.77 -4.59
N ALA A 413 16.93 -31.91 -3.60
CA ALA A 413 18.06 -30.98 -3.52
C ALA A 413 18.88 -31.33 -2.28
N ASP A 414 20.18 -31.53 -2.44
CA ASP A 414 21.12 -31.88 -1.37
C ASP A 414 20.65 -33.09 -0.52
N GLY A 415 20.02 -34.06 -1.18
CA GLY A 415 19.49 -35.29 -0.58
C GLY A 415 18.16 -35.14 0.17
N LEU A 416 17.47 -34.00 0.06
CA LEU A 416 16.15 -33.76 0.65
C LEU A 416 15.07 -33.61 -0.43
N ASP A 417 13.89 -34.19 -0.20
CA ASP A 417 12.75 -34.07 -1.09
C ASP A 417 12.30 -32.62 -1.27
N ILE A 418 12.16 -32.21 -2.52
CA ILE A 418 11.54 -30.93 -2.89
C ILE A 418 10.02 -31.14 -2.92
N PRO A 419 9.24 -30.43 -2.07
CA PRO A 419 7.80 -30.65 -1.98
C PRO A 419 7.10 -30.52 -3.34
N ALA A 420 6.27 -31.51 -3.68
CA ALA A 420 5.48 -31.57 -4.92
C ALA A 420 6.28 -31.60 -6.25
N ALA A 421 7.60 -31.79 -6.20
CA ALA A 421 8.41 -31.93 -7.41
C ALA A 421 8.35 -33.36 -7.96
N THR A 422 7.22 -33.73 -8.56
CA THR A 422 6.92 -35.08 -9.03
C THR A 422 6.79 -35.22 -10.55
N ASN A 423 7.13 -34.17 -11.29
CA ASN A 423 7.13 -34.17 -12.76
C ASN A 423 8.46 -34.69 -13.32
N ALA A 424 8.46 -35.10 -14.58
CA ALA A 424 9.67 -35.53 -15.31
C ALA A 424 10.71 -34.41 -15.50
N THR A 425 10.34 -33.16 -15.23
CA THR A 425 11.22 -31.98 -15.31
C THR A 425 11.12 -31.14 -14.04
N TYR A 426 12.19 -30.43 -13.71
CA TYR A 426 12.25 -29.50 -12.58
C TYR A 426 13.10 -28.27 -12.94
N ASP A 427 12.58 -27.07 -12.70
CA ASP A 427 13.33 -25.82 -12.90
C ASP A 427 14.12 -25.49 -11.62
N ALA A 428 15.43 -25.71 -11.66
CA ALA A 428 16.32 -25.37 -10.56
C ALA A 428 16.66 -23.88 -10.59
N ILE A 429 16.35 -23.19 -9.48
CA ILE A 429 16.56 -21.74 -9.29
C ILE A 429 17.49 -21.41 -8.11
N THR A 430 17.95 -22.43 -7.38
CA THR A 430 18.86 -22.30 -6.24
C THR A 430 20.04 -23.23 -6.41
N SER A 431 21.20 -22.84 -5.87
CA SER A 431 22.39 -23.69 -5.84
C SER A 431 22.12 -24.96 -5.03
N GLY A 432 22.65 -26.09 -5.49
CA GLY A 432 22.52 -27.37 -4.83
C GLY A 432 22.86 -28.53 -5.76
N ASP A 433 23.05 -29.71 -5.16
CA ASP A 433 23.19 -30.96 -5.90
C ASP A 433 21.80 -31.59 -6.06
N TYR A 434 21.31 -31.61 -7.30
CA TYR A 434 19.98 -32.13 -7.61
C TYR A 434 20.06 -33.59 -8.04
N THR A 435 19.21 -34.42 -7.44
CA THR A 435 18.97 -35.80 -7.87
C THR A 435 17.49 -35.98 -8.19
N VAL A 436 17.18 -36.99 -8.99
CA VAL A 436 15.81 -37.46 -9.15
C VAL A 436 15.72 -38.91 -8.70
N VAL A 437 14.74 -39.20 -7.86
CA VAL A 437 14.39 -40.54 -7.43
C VAL A 437 13.26 -41.03 -8.34
N LEU A 438 13.51 -42.11 -9.08
CA LEU A 438 12.47 -42.82 -9.82
C LEU A 438 12.04 -44.05 -9.02
N THR A 439 10.73 -44.23 -8.86
CA THR A 439 10.15 -45.43 -8.25
C THR A 439 9.18 -46.10 -9.21
N ASN A 440 9.33 -47.41 -9.40
CA ASN A 440 8.35 -48.26 -10.10
C ASN A 440 8.11 -49.55 -9.31
N ALA A 441 7.30 -50.47 -9.85
CA ALA A 441 6.97 -51.74 -9.19
C ALA A 441 8.20 -52.63 -8.92
N CYS A 442 9.31 -52.43 -9.63
CA CYS A 442 10.54 -53.21 -9.53
C CYS A 442 11.61 -52.59 -8.62
N GLY A 443 11.33 -51.42 -8.04
CA GLY A 443 12.20 -50.78 -7.06
C GLY A 443 12.36 -49.28 -7.28
N THR A 444 13.33 -48.74 -6.56
CA THR A 444 13.67 -47.32 -6.56
C THR A 444 15.15 -47.16 -6.90
N ASP A 445 15.45 -46.17 -7.74
CA ASP A 445 16.81 -45.75 -8.04
C ASP A 445 16.91 -44.23 -7.98
N ALA A 446 18.06 -43.72 -7.59
CA ALA A 446 18.34 -42.29 -7.53
C ALA A 446 19.44 -41.98 -8.53
N SER A 447 19.27 -40.91 -9.30
CA SER A 447 20.30 -40.50 -10.25
C SER A 447 21.58 -40.09 -9.54
N ASP A 448 22.71 -40.14 -10.25
CA ASP A 448 23.88 -39.34 -9.87
C ASP A 448 23.48 -37.86 -9.76
N PRO A 449 24.06 -37.08 -8.82
CA PRO A 449 23.72 -35.68 -8.65
C PRO A 449 24.20 -34.82 -9.82
N ILE A 450 23.39 -33.83 -10.20
CA ILE A 450 23.80 -32.71 -11.05
C ILE A 450 23.94 -31.44 -10.21
N SER A 451 25.14 -30.87 -10.18
CA SER A 451 25.41 -29.65 -9.44
C SER A 451 24.91 -28.43 -10.22
N VAL A 452 24.02 -27.66 -9.59
CA VAL A 452 23.57 -26.35 -10.07
C VAL A 452 24.21 -25.27 -9.22
N THR A 453 24.81 -24.27 -9.86
CA THR A 453 25.45 -23.12 -9.22
C THR A 453 24.74 -21.84 -9.64
N VAL A 454 24.10 -21.19 -8.68
CA VAL A 454 23.46 -19.89 -8.86
C VAL A 454 24.36 -18.81 -8.26
N ASN A 455 24.96 -18.01 -9.13
CA ASN A 455 25.87 -16.94 -8.78
C ASN A 455 25.10 -15.69 -8.36
N ALA A 456 25.45 -15.11 -7.23
CA ALA A 456 24.84 -13.86 -6.76
C ALA A 456 25.17 -12.69 -7.69
N SER A 457 24.20 -11.80 -7.91
CA SER A 457 24.39 -10.55 -8.67
C SER A 457 25.32 -9.59 -7.88
N PRO A 458 26.22 -8.84 -8.55
CA PRO A 458 27.11 -7.88 -7.90
C PRO A 458 26.35 -6.61 -7.48
N GLU A 459 25.56 -6.69 -6.42
CA GLU A 459 24.72 -5.58 -5.93
C GLU A 459 25.54 -4.35 -5.52
N HIS A 460 25.12 -3.18 -6.01
CA HIS A 460 25.71 -1.87 -5.72
C HIS A 460 24.62 -0.83 -5.44
N GLU A 461 24.94 0.16 -4.63
CA GLU A 461 24.04 1.28 -4.35
C GLU A 461 24.74 2.61 -4.62
N LEU A 462 24.05 3.57 -5.23
CA LEU A 462 24.57 4.93 -5.36
C LEU A 462 24.50 5.63 -4.00
N LEU A 463 25.62 6.19 -3.54
CA LEU A 463 25.67 6.88 -2.24
C LEU A 463 24.71 8.08 -2.16
N GLN A 464 24.36 8.65 -3.30
CA GLN A 464 23.37 9.71 -3.47
C GLN A 464 22.66 9.55 -4.83
N THR A 465 21.40 9.94 -4.88
CA THR A 465 20.54 9.80 -6.07
C THR A 465 20.12 11.12 -6.71
N SER A 466 20.48 12.26 -6.09
CA SER A 466 20.19 13.59 -6.61
C SER A 466 21.35 14.53 -6.34
N PHE A 467 21.85 15.17 -7.40
CA PHE A 467 22.91 16.15 -7.36
C PHE A 467 22.43 17.45 -7.99
N LEU A 468 22.76 18.56 -7.33
CA LEU A 468 22.59 19.91 -7.85
C LEU A 468 23.96 20.57 -7.84
N SER A 469 24.41 21.04 -8.99
CA SER A 469 25.71 21.69 -9.16
C SER A 469 25.57 22.91 -10.05
N CYS A 470 26.49 23.85 -9.94
CA CYS A 470 26.55 24.96 -10.87
C CYS A 470 27.02 24.46 -12.23
N ASP A 471 26.50 25.06 -13.30
CA ASP A 471 26.97 24.72 -14.65
C ASP A 471 28.50 24.86 -14.75
N GLY A 472 29.14 23.86 -15.37
CA GLY A 472 30.60 23.76 -15.47
C GLY A 472 31.35 23.27 -14.23
N THR A 473 30.68 23.02 -13.10
CA THR A 473 31.32 22.41 -11.91
C THR A 473 30.97 20.92 -11.80
N PRO A 474 31.95 20.01 -12.02
CA PRO A 474 31.67 18.59 -11.96
C PRO A 474 31.41 18.11 -10.54
N VAL A 475 30.56 17.09 -10.40
CA VAL A 475 30.32 16.37 -9.15
C VAL A 475 30.76 14.92 -9.26
N THR A 476 31.23 14.35 -8.16
CA THR A 476 31.53 12.91 -8.11
C THR A 476 30.27 12.15 -7.75
N ILE A 477 29.83 11.26 -8.64
CA ILE A 477 28.80 10.26 -8.33
C ILE A 477 29.55 8.97 -8.00
N GLU A 478 29.29 8.42 -6.82
CA GLU A 478 29.99 7.24 -6.29
C GLU A 478 28.99 6.17 -5.91
N ALA A 479 29.31 4.93 -6.24
CA ALA A 479 28.59 3.75 -5.80
C ALA A 479 29.33 3.04 -4.66
N GLN A 480 28.59 2.34 -3.83
CA GLN A 480 29.10 1.41 -2.82
C GLN A 480 28.88 -0.02 -3.30
N ASP A 481 29.93 -0.85 -3.21
CA ASP A 481 29.81 -2.29 -3.38
C ASP A 481 29.15 -2.91 -2.13
N LEU A 482 28.00 -3.55 -2.31
CA LEU A 482 27.28 -4.27 -1.26
C LEU A 482 27.50 -5.78 -1.35
N SER A 483 28.04 -6.25 -2.48
CA SER A 483 28.24 -7.67 -2.79
C SER A 483 29.50 -8.26 -2.17
N GLY A 484 30.55 -7.44 -1.99
CA GLY A 484 31.87 -7.88 -1.52
C GLY A 484 32.59 -8.82 -2.50
N GLN A 485 32.15 -8.86 -3.75
CA GLN A 485 32.68 -9.73 -4.78
C GLN A 485 34.00 -9.18 -5.37
N ILE A 486 34.87 -10.07 -5.86
CA ILE A 486 36.12 -9.69 -6.54
C ILE A 486 36.01 -9.88 -8.06
N GLY A 487 36.79 -9.12 -8.82
CA GLY A 487 36.79 -9.21 -10.30
C GLY A 487 35.64 -8.45 -10.97
N LEU A 488 35.12 -7.42 -10.32
CA LEU A 488 34.05 -6.56 -10.84
C LEU A 488 34.58 -5.60 -11.92
N THR A 489 33.78 -5.39 -12.96
CA THR A 489 33.97 -4.37 -13.99
C THR A 489 32.80 -3.41 -13.98
N TYR A 490 33.08 -2.13 -14.20
CA TYR A 490 32.10 -1.06 -14.12
C TYR A 490 31.94 -0.38 -15.49
N GLN A 491 30.74 0.12 -15.77
CA GLN A 491 30.47 0.99 -16.91
C GLN A 491 29.36 1.98 -16.53
N TRP A 492 29.65 3.27 -16.61
CA TRP A 492 28.65 4.32 -16.41
C TRP A 492 27.85 4.60 -17.68
N TYR A 493 26.57 4.91 -17.50
CA TYR A 493 25.67 5.35 -18.56
C TYR A 493 25.08 6.72 -18.21
N LEU A 494 24.93 7.57 -19.23
CA LEU A 494 24.20 8.83 -19.18
C LEU A 494 23.00 8.72 -20.09
N ASP A 495 21.79 8.85 -19.53
CA ASP A 495 20.51 8.75 -20.24
C ASP A 495 20.42 7.48 -21.11
N GLY A 496 20.90 6.36 -20.57
CA GLY A 496 20.92 5.05 -21.22
C GLY A 496 22.02 4.84 -22.27
N SER A 497 22.91 5.83 -22.49
CA SER A 497 24.07 5.71 -23.38
C SER A 497 25.35 5.54 -22.59
N ALA A 498 26.17 4.55 -22.96
CA ALA A 498 27.43 4.28 -22.26
C ALA A 498 28.39 5.49 -22.36
N VAL A 499 28.93 5.92 -21.23
CA VAL A 499 29.94 6.98 -21.16
C VAL A 499 31.32 6.34 -21.40
N SER A 500 31.91 6.64 -22.56
CA SER A 500 33.15 6.00 -23.01
C SER A 500 34.31 6.18 -22.02
N GLY A 501 34.87 5.07 -21.53
CA GLY A 501 36.06 5.06 -20.67
C GLY A 501 35.79 5.18 -19.17
N GLU A 502 34.54 5.34 -18.76
CA GLU A 502 34.14 5.48 -17.35
C GLU A 502 33.91 4.11 -16.71
N THR A 503 35.00 3.50 -16.25
CA THR A 503 35.02 2.11 -15.72
C THR A 503 35.45 2.00 -14.26
N SER A 504 35.26 3.08 -13.49
CA SER A 504 35.50 3.12 -12.05
C SER A 504 34.17 3.02 -11.29
N ILE A 505 34.23 2.68 -10.00
CA ILE A 505 33.06 2.68 -9.09
C ILE A 505 32.49 4.09 -8.85
N SER A 506 33.22 5.12 -9.28
CA SER A 506 32.80 6.52 -9.29
C SER A 506 33.04 7.17 -10.65
N ILE A 507 32.25 8.20 -10.96
CA ILE A 507 32.35 9.03 -12.16
C ILE A 507 32.38 10.52 -11.77
N LEU A 508 33.19 11.30 -12.50
CA LEU A 508 33.20 12.76 -12.39
C LEU A 508 32.22 13.36 -13.42
N ALA A 509 30.98 13.57 -13.01
CA ALA A 509 29.88 14.00 -13.87
C ALA A 509 29.84 15.53 -14.03
N SER A 510 29.84 16.01 -15.28
CA SER A 510 29.75 17.45 -15.63
C SER A 510 28.59 17.79 -16.55
N VAL A 511 27.80 16.79 -16.96
CA VAL A 511 26.67 16.96 -17.89
C VAL A 511 25.38 16.60 -17.15
N ALA A 512 24.36 17.45 -17.22
CA ALA A 512 23.07 17.17 -16.63
C ALA A 512 22.43 15.91 -17.26
N GLY A 513 21.75 15.10 -16.46
CA GLY A 513 21.06 13.90 -16.93
C GLY A 513 21.00 12.79 -15.89
N SER A 514 20.57 11.62 -16.33
CA SER A 514 20.36 10.43 -15.52
C SER A 514 21.56 9.47 -15.63
N TYR A 515 22.29 9.31 -14.53
CA TYR A 515 23.45 8.43 -14.45
C TYR A 515 23.08 7.09 -13.82
N THR A 516 23.41 5.99 -14.49
CA THR A 516 23.30 4.63 -13.95
C THR A 516 24.64 3.92 -14.07
N LEU A 517 24.94 3.06 -13.11
CA LEU A 517 26.13 2.21 -13.13
C LEU A 517 25.73 0.78 -13.47
N GLU A 518 26.31 0.23 -14.53
CA GLU A 518 26.29 -1.19 -14.81
C GLU A 518 27.55 -1.83 -14.22
N VAL A 519 27.34 -2.90 -13.46
CA VAL A 519 28.39 -3.70 -12.84
C VAL A 519 28.30 -5.11 -13.38
N THR A 520 29.42 -5.68 -13.79
CA THR A 520 29.50 -7.07 -14.21
C THR A 520 30.58 -7.77 -13.41
N ASN A 521 30.29 -8.94 -12.87
CA ASN A 521 31.31 -9.80 -12.28
C ASN A 521 32.03 -10.57 -13.41
N GLY A 522 33.30 -10.27 -13.65
CA GLY A 522 34.08 -10.89 -14.72
C GLY A 522 34.34 -12.40 -14.54
N ASN A 523 34.16 -12.93 -13.33
CA ASN A 523 34.32 -14.36 -13.05
C ASN A 523 33.04 -15.16 -13.36
N THR A 524 31.87 -14.60 -13.07
CA THR A 524 30.58 -15.31 -13.20
C THR A 524 29.71 -14.82 -14.36
N GLY A 525 30.04 -13.66 -14.95
CA GLY A 525 29.25 -13.00 -15.98
C GLY A 525 28.00 -12.28 -15.45
N CYS A 526 27.73 -12.31 -14.14
CA CYS A 526 26.52 -11.73 -13.59
C CYS A 526 26.54 -10.21 -13.58
N GLY A 527 25.47 -9.62 -14.10
CA GLY A 527 25.25 -8.19 -14.17
C GLY A 527 24.40 -7.65 -13.02
N PHE A 528 24.60 -6.38 -12.71
CA PHE A 528 23.75 -5.56 -11.86
C PHE A 528 23.69 -4.15 -12.45
N THR A 529 22.53 -3.50 -12.39
CA THR A 529 22.39 -2.09 -12.77
C THR A 529 21.79 -1.32 -11.62
N THR A 530 22.45 -0.24 -11.20
CA THR A 530 21.95 0.59 -10.11
C THR A 530 20.66 1.32 -10.52
N GLY A 531 19.90 1.78 -9.55
CA GLY A 531 18.97 2.89 -9.78
C GLY A 531 19.71 4.13 -10.32
N ALA A 532 18.96 5.10 -10.84
CA ALA A 532 19.55 6.30 -11.44
C ALA A 532 19.85 7.39 -10.41
N ALA A 533 21.01 8.05 -10.56
CA ALA A 533 21.28 9.35 -9.96
C ALA A 533 21.02 10.47 -10.98
N THR A 534 20.30 11.51 -10.57
CA THR A 534 20.01 12.65 -11.44
C THR A 534 20.95 13.81 -11.11
N LEU A 535 21.70 14.29 -12.09
CA LEU A 535 22.45 15.54 -12.00
C LEU A 535 21.67 16.66 -12.70
N VAL A 536 21.32 17.69 -11.94
CA VAL A 536 20.76 18.94 -12.47
C VAL A 536 21.83 20.03 -12.36
N LEU A 537 22.04 20.75 -13.46
CA LEU A 537 22.92 21.93 -13.48
C LEU A 537 22.08 23.19 -13.29
N GLU A 538 22.38 23.94 -12.24
CA GLU A 538 21.76 25.23 -11.96
C GLU A 538 22.48 26.33 -12.73
N GLN A 539 21.70 27.13 -13.47
CA GLN A 539 22.17 28.34 -14.12
C GLN A 539 21.44 29.55 -13.51
N VAL A 540 22.20 30.58 -13.15
CA VAL A 540 21.66 31.85 -12.66
C VAL A 540 21.84 32.91 -13.74
N THR A 541 20.75 33.52 -14.15
CA THR A 541 20.77 34.60 -15.15
C THR A 541 21.36 35.87 -14.57
N ALA A 542 22.12 36.63 -15.37
CA ALA A 542 22.64 37.93 -14.96
C ALA A 542 21.48 38.91 -14.64
N PRO A 543 21.54 39.62 -13.50
CA PRO A 543 20.51 40.60 -13.13
C PRO A 543 20.49 41.80 -14.10
N GLN A 544 19.31 42.38 -14.28
CA GLN A 544 19.10 43.64 -14.97
C GLN A 544 19.11 44.80 -13.97
N VAL A 545 19.93 45.82 -14.24
CA VAL A 545 20.05 46.99 -13.36
C VAL A 545 19.37 48.21 -13.99
N THR A 546 18.58 48.92 -13.18
CA THR A 546 17.94 50.18 -13.54
C THR A 546 18.33 51.29 -12.56
N ALA A 547 18.60 52.49 -13.08
CA ALA A 547 18.85 53.67 -12.24
C ALA A 547 17.52 54.37 -11.92
N GLN A 548 17.27 54.63 -10.64
CA GLN A 548 16.07 55.32 -10.15
C GLN A 548 16.26 56.85 -10.16
N GLY A 549 16.77 57.39 -11.27
CA GLY A 549 17.10 58.80 -11.43
C GLY A 549 18.14 59.05 -12.51
N SER A 550 18.60 60.30 -12.60
CA SER A 550 19.73 60.66 -13.46
C SER A 550 21.01 60.00 -12.95
N THR A 551 21.79 59.39 -13.85
CA THR A 551 23.14 58.89 -13.54
C THR A 551 24.20 59.96 -13.66
N ASP A 552 23.86 61.16 -14.16
CA ASP A 552 24.68 62.35 -14.07
C ASP A 552 24.30 63.10 -12.78
N ILE A 553 25.14 62.99 -11.75
CA ILE A 553 24.92 63.51 -10.39
C ILE A 553 25.92 64.60 -10.04
N CYS A 554 25.55 65.56 -9.20
CA CYS A 554 26.50 66.55 -8.69
C CYS A 554 27.43 65.94 -7.64
N ALA A 555 28.62 66.52 -7.44
CA ALA A 555 29.51 66.12 -6.35
C ALA A 555 28.79 66.13 -4.99
N GLY A 556 28.82 65.00 -4.28
CA GLY A 556 28.13 64.80 -3.00
C GLY A 556 26.64 64.42 -3.11
N ALA A 557 26.08 64.32 -4.32
CA ALA A 557 24.79 63.71 -4.57
C ALA A 557 24.95 62.20 -4.85
N SER A 558 23.83 61.50 -5.02
CA SER A 558 23.81 60.07 -5.27
C SER A 558 22.62 59.64 -6.12
N VAL A 559 22.72 58.48 -6.77
CA VAL A 559 21.64 57.83 -7.50
C VAL A 559 21.45 56.39 -7.00
N SER A 560 20.21 55.97 -6.79
CA SER A 560 19.91 54.58 -6.42
C SER A 560 19.89 53.70 -7.67
N LEU A 561 20.71 52.65 -7.67
CA LEU A 561 20.71 51.59 -8.67
C LEU A 561 19.91 50.40 -8.11
N GLU A 562 19.04 49.80 -8.91
CA GLU A 562 18.19 48.69 -8.51
C GLU A 562 18.33 47.53 -9.50
N ALA A 563 18.77 46.39 -8.99
CA ALA A 563 18.78 45.11 -9.68
C ALA A 563 17.40 44.45 -9.58
N ASP A 564 16.98 43.74 -10.62
CA ASP A 564 15.79 42.89 -10.57
C ASP A 564 15.94 41.76 -9.54
N ILE A 565 14.82 41.41 -8.91
CA ILE A 565 14.83 40.42 -7.83
C ILE A 565 14.86 39.01 -8.40
N ILE A 566 16.02 38.36 -8.29
CA ILE A 566 16.21 36.93 -8.39
C ILE A 566 15.93 36.30 -7.01
N ILE A 567 14.85 35.53 -6.93
CA ILE A 567 14.37 34.95 -5.66
C ILE A 567 15.44 34.03 -5.06
N GLY A 568 15.79 34.27 -3.80
CA GLY A 568 16.73 33.42 -3.06
C GLY A 568 18.21 33.65 -3.40
N ALA A 569 18.52 34.60 -4.29
CA ALA A 569 19.89 35.02 -4.55
C ALA A 569 20.37 36.12 -3.59
N THR A 570 21.67 36.15 -3.32
CA THR A 570 22.37 37.29 -2.74
C THR A 570 23.02 38.12 -3.85
N TYR A 571 23.20 39.41 -3.62
CA TYR A 571 23.81 40.31 -4.60
C TYR A 571 25.21 40.69 -4.14
N GLN A 572 26.04 41.12 -5.08
CA GLN A 572 27.30 41.77 -4.79
C GLN A 572 27.61 42.80 -5.87
N TRP A 573 27.72 44.07 -5.47
CA TRP A 573 28.01 45.18 -6.38
C TRP A 573 29.51 45.39 -6.59
N TYR A 574 29.85 45.88 -7.77
CA TYR A 574 31.19 46.19 -8.24
C TYR A 574 31.21 47.60 -8.86
N LEU A 575 32.34 48.28 -8.73
CA LEU A 575 32.65 49.56 -9.38
C LEU A 575 33.90 49.36 -10.23
N ASP A 576 33.79 49.57 -11.54
CA ASP A 576 34.86 49.37 -12.52
C ASP A 576 35.52 47.98 -12.38
N GLY A 577 34.69 46.95 -12.15
CA GLY A 577 35.13 45.57 -11.92
C GLY A 577 35.74 45.29 -10.54
N THR A 578 35.85 46.30 -9.66
CA THR A 578 36.36 46.15 -8.30
C THR A 578 35.22 45.94 -7.31
N LEU A 579 35.37 44.96 -6.42
CA LEU A 579 34.40 44.64 -5.37
C LEU A 579 34.09 45.86 -4.49
N ILE A 580 32.81 46.12 -4.23
CA ILE A 580 32.36 47.09 -3.23
C ILE A 580 32.00 46.32 -1.94
N PRO A 581 32.83 46.37 -0.87
CA PRO A 581 32.63 45.54 0.31
C PRO A 581 31.27 45.80 0.98
N GLY A 582 30.50 44.73 1.24
CA GLY A 582 29.23 44.79 1.97
C GLY A 582 28.04 45.31 1.16
N ALA A 583 28.21 45.63 -0.12
CA ALA A 583 27.11 46.00 -1.01
C ALA A 583 26.38 44.75 -1.49
N THR A 584 25.51 44.18 -0.65
CA THR A 584 24.82 42.91 -0.90
C THR A 584 23.32 42.99 -1.11
N ASP A 585 22.75 44.18 -0.98
CA ASP A 585 21.33 44.42 -1.24
C ASP A 585 21.07 44.49 -2.76
N PRO A 586 19.84 44.17 -3.22
CA PRO A 586 19.46 44.35 -4.62
C PRO A 586 19.43 45.82 -5.05
N THR A 587 19.60 46.76 -4.10
CA THR A 587 19.72 48.20 -4.35
C THR A 587 21.07 48.73 -3.87
N TYR A 588 21.67 49.65 -4.62
CA TYR A 588 22.91 50.31 -4.21
C TYR A 588 22.84 51.82 -4.44
N LEU A 589 23.28 52.60 -3.45
CA LEU A 589 23.36 54.06 -3.55
C LEU A 589 24.73 54.46 -4.12
N ALA A 590 24.76 54.84 -5.40
CA ALA A 590 25.98 55.22 -6.10
C ALA A 590 26.31 56.71 -5.91
N GLU A 591 27.49 57.00 -5.37
CA GLU A 591 28.01 58.35 -5.09
C GLU A 591 29.27 58.70 -5.89
N ALA A 592 29.94 57.68 -6.46
CA ALA A 592 31.18 57.83 -7.20
C ALA A 592 30.95 57.68 -8.70
N ALA A 593 31.84 58.27 -9.51
CA ALA A 593 31.83 58.07 -10.94
C ALA A 593 32.45 56.71 -11.31
N GLY A 594 31.87 56.02 -12.29
CA GLY A 594 32.37 54.75 -12.83
C GLY A 594 31.25 53.84 -13.31
N ALA A 595 31.62 52.65 -13.79
CA ALA A 595 30.69 51.61 -14.25
C ALA A 595 30.33 50.68 -13.09
N TYR A 596 29.04 50.68 -12.72
CA TYR A 596 28.52 49.77 -11.71
C TYR A 596 27.95 48.51 -12.34
N THR A 597 28.31 47.35 -11.79
CA THR A 597 27.73 46.05 -12.11
C THR A 597 27.37 45.29 -10.85
N VAL A 598 26.51 44.29 -10.99
CA VAL A 598 26.11 43.41 -9.89
C VAL A 598 26.08 41.95 -10.34
N ILE A 599 26.57 41.07 -9.46
CA ILE A 599 26.50 39.61 -9.62
C ILE A 599 25.47 39.09 -8.62
N ALA A 600 24.58 38.21 -9.08
CA ALA A 600 23.66 37.48 -8.23
C ALA A 600 24.21 36.08 -7.97
N THR A 601 24.16 35.61 -6.73
CA THR A 601 24.56 34.26 -6.35
C THR A 601 23.37 33.54 -5.74
N SER A 602 22.96 32.41 -6.28
CA SER A 602 21.83 31.65 -5.74
C SER A 602 22.13 31.11 -4.33
N ALA A 603 21.11 30.64 -3.63
CA ALA A 603 21.26 29.98 -2.33
C ALA A 603 22.20 28.75 -2.38
N ASN A 604 22.37 28.14 -3.55
CA ASN A 604 23.26 26.98 -3.75
C ASN A 604 24.69 27.39 -4.14
N GLY A 605 24.99 28.70 -4.19
CA GLY A 605 26.32 29.22 -4.45
C GLY A 605 26.66 29.44 -5.92
N CYS A 606 25.70 29.29 -6.84
CA CYS A 606 25.93 29.52 -8.26
C CYS A 606 25.87 31.01 -8.59
N ALA A 607 26.98 31.56 -9.09
CA ALA A 607 27.06 32.96 -9.50
C ALA A 607 26.53 33.15 -10.93
N SER A 608 25.82 34.24 -11.15
CA SER A 608 25.49 34.73 -12.48
C SER A 608 26.72 35.35 -13.15
N GLU A 609 26.64 35.58 -14.46
CA GLU A 609 27.49 36.59 -15.10
C GLU A 609 27.19 37.99 -14.52
N PRO A 610 28.14 38.94 -14.57
CA PRO A 610 27.89 40.33 -14.19
C PRO A 610 26.74 40.94 -15.01
N SER A 611 25.96 41.83 -14.39
CA SER A 611 25.00 42.67 -15.11
C SER A 611 25.67 43.52 -16.20
N ALA A 612 24.86 44.10 -17.09
CA ALA A 612 25.34 45.19 -17.94
C ALA A 612 25.79 46.40 -17.08
N ASP A 613 26.76 47.16 -17.60
CA ASP A 613 27.31 48.35 -16.93
C ASP A 613 26.26 49.46 -16.80
N VAL A 614 26.11 50.01 -15.59
CA VAL A 614 25.42 51.28 -15.36
C VAL A 614 26.45 52.35 -15.03
N THR A 615 26.68 53.27 -15.97
CA THR A 615 27.69 54.33 -15.81
C THR A 615 27.11 55.52 -15.04
N VAL A 616 27.71 55.84 -13.90
CA VAL A 616 27.44 57.04 -13.11
C VAL A 616 28.53 58.08 -13.39
N THR A 617 28.14 59.33 -13.63
CA THR A 617 29.06 60.46 -13.81
C THR A 617 28.86 61.49 -12.71
N VAL A 618 29.97 62.01 -12.17
CA VAL A 618 29.93 63.06 -11.13
C VAL A 618 30.30 64.39 -11.78
N LEU A 619 29.33 65.31 -11.84
CA LEU A 619 29.46 66.63 -12.41
C LEU A 619 30.03 67.63 -11.37
N PRO A 620 31.01 68.47 -11.77
CA PRO A 620 31.57 69.48 -10.87
C PRO A 620 30.60 70.63 -10.61
N ALA A 621 30.57 71.15 -9.38
CA ALA A 621 29.90 72.40 -9.06
C ALA A 621 30.69 73.60 -9.63
N PRO A 622 30.04 74.70 -10.02
CA PRO A 622 30.74 75.93 -10.40
C PRO A 622 31.49 76.54 -9.21
N THR A 623 32.54 77.31 -9.49
CA THR A 623 33.26 78.08 -8.46
C THR A 623 32.36 79.18 -7.90
N ALA A 624 32.41 79.42 -6.58
CA ALA A 624 31.67 80.51 -5.95
C ALA A 624 32.07 81.87 -6.56
N PRO A 625 31.12 82.74 -6.92
CA PRO A 625 31.43 84.05 -7.48
C PRO A 625 31.99 84.98 -6.40
N ASN A 626 32.87 85.91 -6.76
CA ASN A 626 33.22 87.04 -5.91
C ASN A 626 32.19 88.16 -6.06
N VAL A 627 31.81 88.80 -4.95
CA VAL A 627 30.90 89.94 -4.88
C VAL A 627 31.65 91.19 -4.47
N ILE A 628 31.42 92.29 -5.19
CA ILE A 628 31.98 93.61 -4.91
C ILE A 628 30.87 94.67 -4.84
N ALA A 629 31.14 95.77 -4.15
CA ALA A 629 30.27 96.95 -4.17
C ALA A 629 30.79 97.98 -5.19
N SER A 630 29.87 98.64 -5.92
CA SER A 630 30.21 99.68 -6.89
C SER A 630 30.70 100.98 -6.24
N ASP A 631 30.28 101.23 -4.99
CA ASP A 631 30.57 102.42 -4.21
C ASP A 631 30.56 102.09 -2.70
N THR A 632 30.66 103.09 -1.83
CA THR A 632 30.62 102.93 -0.37
C THR A 632 29.34 102.24 0.08
N THR A 633 29.48 101.25 0.96
CA THR A 633 28.33 100.49 1.49
C THR A 633 27.73 101.12 2.75
N THR A 634 28.21 102.29 3.16
CA THR A 634 27.66 103.07 4.28
C THR A 634 27.14 104.40 3.79
N PHE A 635 25.83 104.63 3.90
CA PHE A 635 25.16 105.84 3.40
C PHE A 635 23.94 106.21 4.25
N CYS A 636 23.44 107.45 4.11
CA CYS A 636 22.23 107.91 4.79
C CYS A 636 20.97 107.35 4.13
N ALA A 637 19.89 107.18 4.91
CA ALA A 637 18.60 106.73 4.41
C ALA A 637 18.11 107.59 3.22
N GLY A 638 17.74 106.92 2.12
CA GLY A 638 17.38 107.54 0.84
C GLY A 638 18.45 107.39 -0.27
N ALA A 639 19.67 106.98 0.07
CA ALA A 639 20.68 106.55 -0.90
C ALA A 639 20.64 105.02 -1.14
N SER A 640 21.41 104.53 -2.12
CA SER A 640 21.52 103.12 -2.47
C SER A 640 22.91 102.80 -3.03
N VAL A 641 23.30 101.52 -3.02
CA VAL A 641 24.55 101.00 -3.61
C VAL A 641 24.24 99.82 -4.52
N GLN A 642 25.02 99.64 -5.60
CA GLN A 642 24.95 98.46 -6.45
C GLN A 642 26.00 97.44 -6.01
N LEU A 643 25.60 96.18 -5.85
CA LEU A 643 26.48 95.04 -5.62
C LEU A 643 26.57 94.22 -6.91
N LEU A 644 27.78 93.79 -7.28
CA LEU A 644 28.05 93.04 -8.51
C LEU A 644 28.71 91.70 -8.17
N ALA A 645 28.26 90.63 -8.81
CA ALA A 645 28.86 89.30 -8.73
C ALA A 645 29.61 88.94 -10.02
N ASP A 646 30.66 88.11 -9.92
CA ASP A 646 31.34 87.57 -11.09
C ASP A 646 30.39 86.83 -12.05
N VAL A 647 30.59 87.00 -13.36
CA VAL A 647 29.79 86.35 -14.39
C VAL A 647 30.29 84.92 -14.65
N ILE A 648 29.43 83.93 -14.42
CA ILE A 648 29.65 82.51 -14.65
C ILE A 648 28.73 82.09 -15.79
N VAL A 649 29.32 81.72 -16.93
CA VAL A 649 28.59 81.43 -18.17
C VAL A 649 27.62 80.27 -17.97
N GLY A 650 26.34 80.52 -18.28
CA GLY A 650 25.28 79.52 -18.20
C GLY A 650 24.77 79.24 -16.78
N ALA A 651 25.24 79.96 -15.76
CA ALA A 651 24.73 79.84 -14.40
C ALA A 651 23.53 80.78 -14.16
N THR A 652 22.66 80.40 -13.24
CA THR A 652 21.61 81.25 -12.67
C THR A 652 22.02 81.75 -11.29
N TYR A 653 21.59 82.96 -10.91
CA TYR A 653 21.95 83.62 -9.65
C TYR A 653 20.74 83.72 -8.73
N GLN A 654 20.98 83.75 -7.43
CA GLN A 654 19.98 84.09 -6.42
C GLN A 654 20.67 84.87 -5.29
N TRP A 655 20.32 86.15 -5.15
CA TRP A 655 20.85 86.99 -4.07
C TRP A 655 20.10 86.72 -2.76
N THR A 656 20.84 86.88 -1.67
CA THR A 656 20.36 86.69 -0.30
C THR A 656 20.65 87.94 0.53
N LEU A 657 19.76 88.25 1.48
CA LEU A 657 19.93 89.25 2.52
C LEU A 657 19.84 88.53 3.88
N ASP A 658 20.91 88.62 4.66
CA ASP A 658 21.05 87.96 5.96
C ASP A 658 20.73 86.45 5.90
N GLY A 659 21.11 85.81 4.79
CA GLY A 659 20.93 84.38 4.53
C GLY A 659 19.55 83.98 3.98
N LEU A 660 18.65 84.94 3.73
CA LEU A 660 17.34 84.69 3.13
C LEU A 660 17.29 85.16 1.68
N ASP A 661 16.66 84.37 0.81
CA ASP A 661 16.50 84.71 -0.61
C ASP A 661 15.73 86.02 -0.80
N ILE A 662 16.30 86.92 -1.59
CA ILE A 662 15.63 88.13 -2.05
C ILE A 662 14.81 87.75 -3.27
N ALA A 663 13.48 87.78 -3.13
CA ALA A 663 12.57 87.35 -4.18
C ALA A 663 12.81 88.11 -5.50
N GLY A 664 13.07 87.36 -6.59
CA GLY A 664 13.29 87.89 -7.93
C GLY A 664 14.70 88.43 -8.21
N ALA A 665 15.59 88.47 -7.20
CA ALA A 665 16.97 88.94 -7.37
C ALA A 665 17.85 87.83 -7.99
N THR A 666 17.72 87.66 -9.31
CA THR A 666 18.38 86.58 -10.09
C THR A 666 19.39 87.09 -11.12
N GLY A 667 19.68 88.40 -11.10
CA GLY A 667 20.68 89.02 -11.95
C GLY A 667 22.10 88.86 -11.42
N THR A 668 23.08 89.26 -12.24
CA THR A 668 24.50 89.34 -11.87
C THR A 668 24.81 90.51 -10.93
N ASP A 669 23.84 91.38 -10.69
CA ASP A 669 23.94 92.55 -9.83
C ASP A 669 22.61 92.82 -9.09
N ILE A 670 22.68 93.58 -8.01
CA ILE A 670 21.53 94.06 -7.24
C ILE A 670 21.78 95.49 -6.75
N ILE A 671 20.78 96.37 -6.90
CA ILE A 671 20.79 97.71 -6.29
C ILE A 671 20.01 97.62 -4.98
N THR A 672 20.64 98.05 -3.88
CA THR A 672 20.01 98.00 -2.56
C THR A 672 20.12 99.31 -1.80
N SER A 673 19.03 99.67 -1.11
CA SER A 673 18.94 100.76 -0.15
C SER A 673 18.73 100.26 1.29
N ASP A 674 18.67 98.94 1.50
CA ASP A 674 18.39 98.32 2.78
C ASP A 674 19.68 97.80 3.44
N GLY A 675 19.81 98.05 4.74
CA GLY A 675 20.95 97.57 5.52
C GLY A 675 20.89 96.07 5.79
N GLY A 676 22.04 95.42 5.82
CA GLY A 676 22.18 93.98 6.08
C GLY A 676 23.32 93.36 5.28
N THR A 677 23.44 92.03 5.37
CA THR A 677 24.53 91.26 4.75
C THR A 677 24.07 90.59 3.47
N TYR A 678 24.67 90.97 2.34
CA TYR A 678 24.32 90.43 1.03
C TYR A 678 25.33 89.37 0.58
N ALA A 679 24.82 88.27 0.02
CA ALA A 679 25.60 87.23 -0.66
C ALA A 679 24.80 86.67 -1.84
N VAL A 680 25.44 85.94 -2.76
CA VAL A 680 24.78 85.31 -3.90
C VAL A 680 25.14 83.83 -4.01
N VAL A 681 24.17 83.01 -4.36
CA VAL A 681 24.33 81.59 -4.67
C VAL A 681 24.12 81.41 -6.18
N VAL A 682 24.94 80.56 -6.81
CA VAL A 682 24.85 80.28 -8.25
C VAL A 682 24.60 78.80 -8.53
N THR A 683 23.79 78.52 -9.54
CA THR A 683 23.54 77.17 -10.06
C THR A 683 24.07 77.09 -11.48
N GLY A 684 25.01 76.18 -11.76
CA GLY A 684 25.65 76.04 -13.06
C GLY A 684 24.74 75.44 -14.14
N ALA A 685 25.19 75.45 -15.39
CA ALA A 685 24.44 74.91 -16.54
C ALA A 685 24.15 73.40 -16.43
N ASN A 686 24.94 72.68 -15.64
CA ASN A 686 24.76 71.27 -15.33
C ASN A 686 23.81 71.01 -14.14
N GLY A 687 23.19 72.06 -13.58
CA GLY A 687 22.29 71.99 -12.44
C GLY A 687 22.97 71.93 -11.07
N CYS A 688 24.31 71.91 -11.00
CA CYS A 688 25.04 71.85 -9.74
C CYS A 688 25.17 73.23 -9.10
N VAL A 689 24.90 73.31 -7.79
CA VAL A 689 24.90 74.56 -7.00
C VAL A 689 26.28 74.80 -6.40
N ALA A 690 26.81 76.02 -6.53
CA ALA A 690 28.05 76.43 -5.87
C ALA A 690 27.84 76.67 -4.37
N VAL A 691 28.93 76.73 -3.62
CA VAL A 691 28.90 77.34 -2.27
C VAL A 691 28.59 78.84 -2.37
N PRO A 692 27.98 79.46 -1.34
CA PRO A 692 27.69 80.90 -1.35
C PRO A 692 28.93 81.77 -1.56
N SER A 693 28.75 82.92 -2.20
CA SER A 693 29.81 83.94 -2.39
C SER A 693 30.37 84.49 -1.07
N ASN A 694 31.38 85.35 -1.16
CA ASN A 694 31.71 86.26 -0.06
C ASN A 694 30.52 87.19 0.25
N SER A 695 30.44 87.64 1.51
CA SER A 695 29.38 88.52 2.01
C SER A 695 29.79 90.00 1.99
N ILE A 696 28.86 90.90 1.64
CA ILE A 696 29.02 92.37 1.71
C ILE A 696 28.04 92.97 2.72
N LEU A 697 28.54 93.71 3.71
CA LEU A 697 27.73 94.44 4.68
C LEU A 697 27.36 95.84 4.17
N VAL A 698 26.07 96.12 4.08
CA VAL A 698 25.50 97.44 3.78
C VAL A 698 24.95 98.07 5.07
N THR A 699 25.34 99.31 5.36
CA THR A 699 24.95 100.07 6.54
C THR A 699 24.19 101.33 6.14
N VAL A 700 22.94 101.45 6.61
CA VAL A 700 22.08 102.60 6.30
C VAL A 700 21.88 103.44 7.56
N ASN A 701 22.44 104.65 7.57
CA ASN A 701 22.34 105.58 8.69
C ASN A 701 21.00 106.34 8.62
N ALA A 702 20.26 106.39 9.73
CA ALA A 702 19.01 107.15 9.79
C ALA A 702 19.29 108.66 9.66
N LEU A 703 18.37 109.41 9.04
CA LEU A 703 18.42 110.88 9.07
C LEU A 703 18.10 111.39 10.49
N PRO A 704 18.72 112.47 10.97
CA PRO A 704 18.32 113.09 12.23
C PRO A 704 16.86 113.56 12.20
N ALA A 705 16.21 113.66 13.36
CA ALA A 705 14.85 114.19 13.44
C ALA A 705 14.78 115.62 12.88
N ILE A 706 13.69 115.95 12.18
CA ILE A 706 13.49 117.28 11.59
C ILE A 706 13.44 118.34 12.71
N PRO A 707 14.30 119.37 12.69
CA PRO A 707 14.29 120.42 13.71
C PRO A 707 13.06 121.33 13.64
N VAL A 708 12.66 121.87 14.79
CA VAL A 708 11.55 122.83 14.94
C VAL A 708 12.08 124.12 15.56
N ILE A 709 11.70 125.26 14.99
CA ILE A 709 12.09 126.59 15.50
C ILE A 709 11.01 127.12 16.47
N THR A 710 11.43 127.63 17.62
CA THR A 710 10.60 128.36 18.60
C THR A 710 11.24 129.70 18.97
N ALA A 711 10.49 130.68 19.47
CA ALA A 711 11.01 132.00 19.81
C ALA A 711 10.68 132.43 21.25
N SER A 712 11.62 133.14 21.89
CA SER A 712 11.42 133.87 23.14
C SER A 712 12.04 135.25 23.02
N LEU A 713 11.21 136.30 23.06
CA LEU A 713 11.59 137.69 22.77
C LEU A 713 12.31 137.81 21.42
N ASP A 714 13.62 138.07 21.42
CA ASP A 714 14.47 138.24 20.25
C ASP A 714 15.33 137.02 19.93
N THR A 715 15.18 135.90 20.64
CA THR A 715 15.99 134.69 20.44
C THR A 715 15.16 133.54 19.90
N LEU A 716 15.59 132.96 18.77
CA LEU A 716 15.08 131.72 18.17
C LEU A 716 15.84 130.51 18.70
N PHE A 717 15.17 129.37 18.87
CA PHE A 717 15.73 128.10 19.35
C PHE A 717 15.34 126.97 18.41
N SER A 718 16.31 126.12 18.04
CA SER A 718 16.08 124.88 17.29
C SER A 718 15.92 123.70 18.25
N SER A 719 14.92 122.85 18.02
CA SER A 719 14.90 121.50 18.59
C SER A 719 15.88 120.57 17.84
N GLY A 720 16.29 119.47 18.46
CA GLY A 720 17.17 118.46 17.87
C GLY A 720 18.62 118.51 18.39
N ASN A 721 19.38 117.46 18.08
CA ASN A 721 20.78 117.29 18.49
C ASN A 721 21.65 117.14 17.24
N GLY A 722 22.79 117.83 17.21
CA GLY A 722 23.75 117.80 16.10
C GLY A 722 24.47 119.13 15.96
N THR A 723 25.10 119.32 14.81
CA THR A 723 25.61 120.63 14.41
C THR A 723 24.49 121.43 13.74
N PHE A 724 24.31 122.69 14.13
CA PHE A 724 23.26 123.55 13.60
C PHE A 724 23.84 124.47 12.53
N GLN A 725 23.03 124.84 11.56
CA GLN A 725 23.31 125.95 10.65
C GLN A 725 22.01 126.70 10.38
N TRP A 726 21.95 127.98 10.74
CA TRP A 726 20.76 128.81 10.52
C TRP A 726 20.81 129.55 9.19
N TYR A 727 19.62 129.81 8.64
CA TYR A 727 19.39 130.49 7.37
C TYR A 727 18.35 131.59 7.56
N LEU A 728 18.48 132.71 6.85
CA LEU A 728 17.50 133.79 6.76
C LEU A 728 17.15 134.03 5.29
N GLY A 729 15.87 133.94 4.93
CA GLY A 729 15.41 134.07 3.55
C GLY A 729 16.05 133.05 2.60
N GLY A 730 16.38 131.85 3.12
CA GLY A 730 17.08 130.78 2.40
C GLY A 730 18.59 130.99 2.26
N THR A 731 19.16 132.11 2.74
CA THR A 731 20.60 132.38 2.72
C THR A 731 21.24 132.00 4.04
N GLU A 732 22.42 131.38 4.00
CA GLU A 732 23.16 130.99 5.20
C GLU A 732 23.50 132.23 6.06
N ILE A 733 23.21 132.14 7.35
CA ILE A 733 23.68 133.11 8.32
C ILE A 733 25.04 132.62 8.80
N VAL A 734 26.09 133.17 8.20
CA VAL A 734 27.48 132.75 8.46
C VAL A 734 27.78 132.81 9.97
N GLY A 735 28.23 131.69 10.53
CA GLY A 735 28.61 131.57 11.95
C GLY A 735 27.44 131.32 12.91
N ALA A 736 26.20 131.27 12.42
CA ALA A 736 25.04 130.89 13.23
C ALA A 736 24.96 129.36 13.34
N THR A 737 25.79 128.77 14.20
CA THR A 737 25.90 127.31 14.39
C THR A 737 25.48 126.80 15.76
N ASN A 738 24.95 127.69 16.60
CA ASN A 738 24.43 127.35 17.91
C ASN A 738 22.98 126.85 17.81
N SER A 739 22.51 126.16 18.84
CA SER A 739 21.09 125.75 18.94
C SER A 739 20.12 126.92 19.12
N SER A 740 20.63 128.14 19.35
CA SER A 740 19.86 129.38 19.42
C SER A 740 20.49 130.50 18.58
N LEU A 741 19.65 131.43 18.14
CA LEU A 741 20.01 132.57 17.30
C LEU A 741 19.24 133.83 17.74
N VAL A 742 19.94 134.93 18.02
CA VAL A 742 19.30 136.23 18.28
C VAL A 742 18.89 136.85 16.94
N ALA A 743 17.60 137.02 16.73
CA ALA A 743 17.00 137.63 15.54
C ALA A 743 16.85 139.15 15.73
N SER A 744 17.77 139.92 15.15
CA SER A 744 17.76 141.39 15.25
C SER A 744 16.96 142.10 14.15
N ILE A 745 16.51 141.35 13.13
CA ILE A 745 15.71 141.85 12.01
C ILE A 745 14.57 140.88 11.71
N SER A 746 13.49 141.39 11.12
CA SER A 746 12.34 140.56 10.73
C SER A 746 12.66 139.73 9.48
N GLY A 747 12.15 138.50 9.41
CA GLY A 747 12.29 137.62 8.23
C GLY A 747 12.04 136.13 8.51
N ASP A 748 12.24 135.31 7.48
CA ASP A 748 11.98 133.86 7.47
C ASP A 748 13.24 133.06 7.78
N TYR A 749 13.24 132.36 8.92
CA TYR A 749 14.36 131.58 9.43
C TYR A 749 14.17 130.07 9.20
N MET A 750 15.25 129.37 8.86
CA MET A 750 15.34 127.91 8.83
C MET A 750 16.60 127.45 9.55
N VAL A 751 16.64 126.20 9.99
CA VAL A 751 17.82 125.59 10.59
C VAL A 751 18.02 124.17 10.06
N THR A 752 19.23 123.87 9.62
CA THR A 752 19.67 122.51 9.27
C THR A 752 20.43 121.92 10.45
N ILE A 753 20.11 120.68 10.80
CA ILE A 753 20.88 119.88 11.75
C ILE A 753 21.57 118.75 11.00
N THR A 754 22.88 118.60 11.25
CA THR A 754 23.67 117.46 10.78
C THR A 754 24.16 116.64 11.96
N ASP A 755 23.93 115.32 11.92
CA ASP A 755 24.34 114.38 12.97
C ASP A 755 25.81 113.94 12.85
N ALA A 756 26.25 113.05 13.74
CA ALA A 756 27.62 112.53 13.77
C ALA A 756 27.96 111.61 12.57
N ASN A 757 26.95 111.06 11.88
CA ASN A 757 27.12 110.22 10.70
C ASN A 757 27.12 111.05 9.40
N GLY A 758 27.03 112.37 9.49
CA GLY A 758 26.98 113.28 8.34
C GLY A 758 25.61 113.36 7.68
N CYS A 759 24.57 112.77 8.28
CA CYS A 759 23.20 112.84 7.77
C CYS A 759 22.52 114.13 8.26
N SER A 760 21.77 114.81 7.37
CA SER A 760 21.20 116.13 7.67
C SER A 760 19.69 116.21 7.47
N SER A 761 19.01 116.96 8.36
CA SER A 761 17.59 117.31 8.26
C SER A 761 17.39 118.80 8.45
N THR A 762 16.45 119.41 7.72
CA THR A 762 16.22 120.86 7.74
C THR A 762 14.81 121.20 8.21
N SER A 763 14.67 122.23 9.06
CA SER A 763 13.39 122.66 9.62
C SER A 763 12.43 123.20 8.57
N ALA A 764 11.15 123.28 8.92
CA ALA A 764 10.24 124.19 8.24
C ALA A 764 10.64 125.67 8.47
N ILE A 765 10.12 126.57 7.65
CA ILE A 765 10.35 128.02 7.74
C ILE A 765 9.64 128.63 8.97
N TYR A 766 10.28 129.56 9.67
CA TYR A 766 9.75 130.30 10.82
C TYR A 766 9.92 131.83 10.67
N THR A 767 8.83 132.62 10.74
CA THR A 767 8.87 134.09 10.51
C THR A 767 8.95 134.91 11.82
N TYR A 768 9.89 135.87 11.94
CA TYR A 768 10.14 136.72 13.13
C TYR A 768 9.92 138.25 12.90
N ILE A 769 9.53 139.06 13.93
CA ILE A 769 9.23 140.53 13.86
C ILE A 769 9.78 141.32 15.10
N SER A 770 10.40 142.52 14.97
CA SER A 770 11.13 143.30 16.05
C SER A 770 10.46 144.64 16.54
N THR A 771 10.62 145.06 17.82
CA THR A 771 10.01 146.26 18.49
C THR A 771 10.95 146.99 19.53
N GLY A 772 11.18 148.33 19.59
CA GLY A 772 12.09 148.97 20.61
C GLY A 772 11.89 150.46 21.07
N SER A 773 12.48 150.94 22.23
CA SER A 773 12.92 152.35 22.63
C SER A 773 13.35 152.60 24.14
N MET A 774 14.13 153.68 24.48
CA MET A 774 14.75 154.10 25.81
C MET A 774 14.43 155.57 26.31
N GLU A 775 14.70 155.99 27.59
CA GLU A 775 14.80 157.41 28.09
C GLU A 775 15.63 157.61 29.42
N ALA A 776 16.28 158.77 29.65
CA ALA A 776 17.36 159.08 30.65
C ALA A 776 17.15 160.38 31.50
N HIS A 777 17.76 160.50 32.71
CA HIS A 777 17.65 161.64 33.66
C HIS A 777 18.75 162.72 33.51
N MET A 778 18.42 164.03 33.64
CA MET A 778 19.37 165.17 33.80
C MET A 778 19.30 165.79 35.21
N THR A 779 20.45 166.14 35.78
CA THR A 779 20.59 166.73 37.13
C THR A 779 20.33 168.25 37.12
N GLY A 780 19.53 168.77 38.07
CA GLY A 780 19.26 170.21 38.27
C GLY A 780 17.91 170.71 37.72
N LEU A 781 17.16 169.85 37.03
CA LEU A 781 15.80 170.09 36.56
C LEU A 781 14.92 168.91 36.96
N TYR A 782 13.94 169.12 37.84
CA TYR A 782 13.04 168.07 38.31
C TYR A 782 11.62 168.61 38.43
N VAL A 783 10.64 167.73 38.18
CA VAL A 783 9.22 168.06 38.31
C VAL A 783 8.59 167.25 39.43
N TYR A 784 8.03 167.94 40.41
CA TYR A 784 7.46 167.30 41.58
C TYR A 784 6.33 168.14 42.22
N PRO A 785 5.46 167.51 43.04
CA PRO A 785 5.26 166.07 43.10
C PRO A 785 4.69 165.56 41.76
N ASN A 786 5.24 164.44 41.27
CA ASN A 786 4.77 163.76 40.08
C ASN A 786 4.70 162.26 40.40
N PRO A 787 3.50 161.65 40.51
CA PRO A 787 2.17 162.15 40.14
C PRO A 787 1.55 163.18 41.11
N ASN A 788 0.54 163.95 40.66
CA ASN A 788 -0.31 164.82 41.51
C ASN A 788 -1.70 165.10 40.87
N GLU A 789 -2.63 165.76 41.56
CA GLU A 789 -3.95 166.21 41.07
C GLU A 789 -3.87 167.45 40.14
N GLY A 790 -2.81 167.53 39.34
CA GLY A 790 -2.64 168.56 38.32
C GLY A 790 -1.77 169.77 38.70
N LEU A 791 -1.38 169.94 39.97
CA LEU A 791 -0.49 171.03 40.37
C LEU A 791 0.98 170.56 40.48
N PHE A 792 1.83 170.87 39.50
CA PHE A 792 3.25 170.49 39.51
C PHE A 792 4.13 171.72 39.77
N THR A 793 5.28 171.50 40.42
CA THR A 793 6.35 172.50 40.48
C THR A 793 7.52 172.01 39.65
N ILE A 794 7.93 172.83 38.69
CA ILE A 794 9.19 172.67 37.96
C ILE A 794 10.23 173.48 38.73
N GLN A 795 11.23 172.80 39.31
CA GLN A 795 12.39 173.45 39.88
C GLN A 795 13.51 173.47 38.82
N ASN A 796 14.01 174.66 38.53
CA ASN A 796 15.07 174.92 37.56
C ASN A 796 16.17 175.73 38.25
N ASP A 797 17.16 175.03 38.79
CA ASP A 797 18.24 175.65 39.59
C ASP A 797 19.46 176.07 38.75
N ALA A 798 19.47 175.77 37.45
CA ALA A 798 20.69 175.80 36.65
C ALA A 798 20.57 176.55 35.31
N LEU A 799 19.38 176.99 34.89
CA LEU A 799 19.16 177.51 33.52
C LEU A 799 18.39 178.84 33.52
N ASP A 800 18.97 179.87 32.90
CA ASP A 800 18.31 181.13 32.60
C ASP A 800 17.58 181.06 31.23
N GLU A 801 16.36 181.62 31.15
CA GLU A 801 15.53 181.77 29.93
C GLU A 801 15.00 180.47 29.22
N CYS A 802 14.50 179.48 29.96
CA CYS A 802 13.85 178.29 29.38
C CYS A 802 12.33 178.45 29.10
N THR A 803 11.83 177.76 28.08
CA THR A 803 10.38 177.52 27.84
C THR A 803 10.00 176.10 28.19
N TYR A 804 8.73 175.87 28.55
CA TYR A 804 8.18 174.53 28.65
C TYR A 804 6.91 174.38 27.80
N THR A 805 6.67 173.17 27.32
CA THR A 805 5.44 172.73 26.66
C THR A 805 4.97 171.43 27.30
N VAL A 806 3.68 171.32 27.57
CA VAL A 806 3.02 170.09 28.01
C VAL A 806 2.09 169.64 26.90
N THR A 807 2.21 168.37 26.50
CA THR A 807 1.34 167.76 25.50
C THR A 807 0.65 166.51 26.06
N GLU A 808 -0.53 166.18 25.56
CA GLU A 808 -1.10 164.84 25.68
C GLU A 808 -0.13 163.82 25.03
N MET A 809 -0.21 162.53 25.38
CA MET A 809 0.61 161.47 24.74
C MET A 809 0.35 161.32 23.23
N THR A 810 -0.76 161.89 22.73
CA THR A 810 -1.10 161.99 21.30
C THR A 810 -0.36 163.12 20.58
N GLY A 811 0.36 163.98 21.32
CA GLY A 811 1.12 165.12 20.80
C GLY A 811 0.35 166.45 20.78
N LYS A 812 -0.92 166.47 21.20
CA LYS A 812 -1.72 167.71 21.28
C LYS A 812 -1.20 168.62 22.40
N LEU A 813 -0.93 169.88 22.08
CA LEU A 813 -0.48 170.89 23.05
C LEU A 813 -1.56 171.22 24.07
N VAL A 814 -1.20 171.14 25.35
CA VAL A 814 -2.07 171.39 26.50
C VAL A 814 -1.74 172.74 27.13
N GLN A 815 -0.46 173.01 27.38
CA GLN A 815 -0.01 174.25 28.00
C GLN A 815 1.43 174.55 27.60
N GLU A 816 1.77 175.83 27.46
CA GLU A 816 3.16 176.27 27.30
C GLU A 816 3.44 177.55 28.09
N GLY A 817 4.72 177.83 28.35
CA GLY A 817 5.12 179.02 29.09
C GLY A 817 6.62 179.19 29.18
N ARG A 818 7.04 180.24 29.90
CA ARG A 818 8.45 180.54 30.20
C ARG A 818 8.74 180.29 31.67
N LEU A 819 9.89 179.69 31.96
CA LEU A 819 10.43 179.57 33.31
C LEU A 819 11.13 180.89 33.65
N MET A 820 10.51 181.72 34.49
CA MET A 820 11.01 183.05 34.81
C MET A 820 11.84 183.11 36.10
N ASN A 821 11.70 182.12 36.98
CA ASN A 821 12.35 182.02 38.29
C ASN A 821 12.85 180.59 38.53
N THR A 822 13.64 180.36 39.58
CA THR A 822 14.11 179.03 40.02
C THR A 822 13.00 178.01 40.30
N ARG A 823 11.76 178.46 40.54
CA ARG A 823 10.58 177.60 40.66
C ARG A 823 9.41 178.16 39.85
N THR A 824 8.81 177.31 39.02
CA THR A 824 7.59 177.63 38.25
C THR A 824 6.51 176.60 38.51
N THR A 825 5.29 177.05 38.82
CA THR A 825 4.15 176.17 39.05
C THR A 825 3.34 175.97 37.77
N LEU A 826 3.06 174.71 37.44
CA LEU A 826 2.23 174.26 36.33
C LEU A 826 0.89 173.77 36.90
N ASN A 827 -0.24 174.33 36.45
CA ASN A 827 -1.58 173.93 36.89
C ASN A 827 -2.38 173.31 35.75
N LEU A 828 -2.50 171.99 35.79
CA LEU A 828 -3.28 171.15 34.90
C LEU A 828 -4.54 170.60 35.59
N GLY A 829 -4.98 171.13 36.73
CA GLY A 829 -6.12 170.59 37.50
C GLY A 829 -7.47 170.59 36.78
N ASN A 830 -7.60 171.36 35.69
CA ASN A 830 -8.78 171.33 34.82
C ASN A 830 -8.66 170.33 33.64
N GLN A 831 -7.54 169.61 33.53
CA GLN A 831 -7.31 168.61 32.48
C GLN A 831 -7.71 167.22 32.98
N ALA A 832 -8.04 166.31 32.06
CA ALA A 832 -8.44 164.95 32.43
C ALA A 832 -7.26 164.17 33.06
N SER A 833 -7.56 163.29 34.00
CA SER A 833 -6.59 162.34 34.57
C SER A 833 -5.91 161.54 33.47
N GLY A 834 -4.58 161.48 33.46
CA GLY A 834 -3.80 160.86 32.39
C GLY A 834 -2.31 161.16 32.46
N ILE A 835 -1.56 160.54 31.54
CA ILE A 835 -0.12 160.78 31.34
C ILE A 835 0.04 161.88 30.29
N TYR A 836 0.84 162.88 30.61
CA TYR A 836 1.24 163.96 29.73
C TYR A 836 2.75 163.96 29.57
N MET A 837 3.21 164.49 28.45
CA MET A 837 4.64 164.74 28.22
C MET A 837 4.93 166.19 28.53
N LEU A 838 5.76 166.42 29.54
CA LEU A 838 6.42 167.70 29.74
C LEU A 838 7.70 167.71 28.91
N GLN A 839 7.87 168.77 28.13
CA GLN A 839 9.13 169.09 27.49
C GLN A 839 9.60 170.48 27.95
N VAL A 840 10.84 170.58 28.41
CA VAL A 840 11.50 171.84 28.74
C VAL A 840 12.62 172.07 27.74
N GLN A 841 12.67 173.26 27.15
CA GLN A 841 13.60 173.61 26.09
C GLN A 841 14.23 174.98 26.33
N GLY A 842 15.55 175.06 26.17
CA GLY A 842 16.36 176.28 26.27
C GLY A 842 17.58 176.20 25.35
N VAL A 843 18.42 177.25 25.34
CA VAL A 843 19.63 177.26 24.51
C VAL A 843 20.56 176.11 24.92
N GLY A 844 20.64 175.07 24.09
CA GLY A 844 21.49 173.89 24.32
C GLY A 844 20.90 172.80 25.23
N VAL A 845 19.63 172.91 25.66
CA VAL A 845 19.00 171.95 26.59
C VAL A 845 17.62 171.52 26.10
N SER A 846 17.36 170.21 26.08
CA SER A 846 16.04 169.62 25.87
C SER A 846 15.81 168.50 26.89
N PHE A 847 14.84 168.69 27.76
CA PHE A 847 14.41 167.71 28.75
C PHE A 847 13.00 167.24 28.42
N ARG A 848 12.75 165.93 28.53
CA ARG A 848 11.42 165.34 28.41
C ARG A 848 11.16 164.43 29.60
N GLU A 849 9.99 164.58 30.18
CA GLU A 849 9.55 163.73 31.28
C GLU A 849 8.05 163.50 31.20
N ARG A 850 7.63 162.29 31.58
CA ARG A 850 6.23 161.94 31.73
C ARG A 850 5.71 162.50 33.06
N ILE A 851 4.72 163.38 33.00
CA ILE A 851 4.02 163.87 34.19
C ILE A 851 2.61 163.27 34.24
N VAL A 852 2.17 162.86 35.42
CA VAL A 852 0.92 162.10 35.60
C VAL A 852 -0.06 162.90 36.44
N VAL A 853 -1.18 163.31 35.82
CA VAL A 853 -2.33 163.92 36.49
C VAL A 853 -3.27 162.80 36.91
N ARG A 854 -3.59 162.73 38.21
CA ARG A 854 -4.56 161.76 38.73
C ARG A 854 -5.95 162.34 38.87
#